data_AF-A0A4P2QXS3-F1
#
_entry.id   AF-A0A4P2QXS3-F1
#
_cell.length_a   1.000
_cell.length_b   1.000
_cell.length_c   1.000
_cell.angle_alpha   90.00
_cell.angle_beta   90.00
_cell.angle_gamma   90.00
#
_symmetry.space_group_name_H-M   'P 1'
#
loop_
_entity.id
_entity.type
_entity.pdbx_description
1 polymer ?
#
loop_
_entity_poly.entity_id
_entity_poly.type
_entity_poly.pdbx_seq_one_letter_code
_entity_poly.pdbx_strand_id
1 'polypeptide(L)'
;MMQSRAAGAPRLAAPPRRSRRAAALLTALALARCGGAPPRPAPQEGRAPAPAHPPPPAPEPLRARWVDASGATAVGPRVAGGTMALLGGRRVLVGSDGAARPETAPCPEPLIELALVPSAAGPRLVGRGVHGVYRFDDPLGAPAVLARSETELLRIGGGPAVVAVWDAASDLPSFLDIETGQPRALPGLPALPLRAVAFRDLRQGAGLFEAAGLAVTADGGASWRPVAPAPPGDGPGTDPAAALLHLSGLRLRGDELLAVAQGAAAPPGQREARILVAEARLAPAGDAAEPGADAPLLRWIRATGRHPLEAAIASGAAWGNAAIAASHGLLARVDLASGALHELAGFARGDWWLSACGVGRAGRSVWVACALGEEGADRRHDPFGVLQVTAGGPLGREPPVLLRSGEAELRVSPSGGAMLLAPCDADEEGSACVRQPSGAWITVRPGTDIHWRGAGPLADGRIAIVRGLWDSDVAPREEPAAEPAPRGGQGREGAAAGAHVAVIDARGREEPLIPLGWLRDGGGDVQVVSPIEEGRDGALSFVVADEAGALTAAVVPRGGEASRARLAGAAHALIHGGRGVAVGEGKVLASTDAGRSWAPVEAPPRALEATAQLGDLLAEPGVLAVNEVGLKIDAYLRVGWGPALPAPGAPAAGPALDVAPLLPHRPPPALPERALACTTQPGPPPAPQGVPPPSSAQEALALLAGGATPGPAGQRRASSVSDRRWGPLSTVAVLEATATDGAARRAGPGRGAAAPRVSWTLRWLDPTEPGARVRSWTGPAPEGVGYDAILTRFAASGDRIVFGVRASGRDLLVRARPGRGPEAVEAPQELMPEAEVAFGEAPDGPIAWLHGPSLIAWRSGEAPRPIASVASRGARALGQPTAAGVPLLLGFRDLTLGRTVPIPPAEKAAPGAPAQRGARGASRETAAPGAPPETAVPAKAPPLLPLDGWEIAPNVRAELTRLPACPARPRGARFVLDRASAAATLDGRGATASTAVYDVRVSGRDACVAKIAALIEPSRRTEAPPSARPGAGEIAFVRADLAAQRAEGGERGIGEGAGRLGGTARGAVRGTVTARGTARRLACSLPVRP
;
A
#
# COMPACT_ATOMS: atom_id res chain seq x y z
N MET A 1 2.65 -37.90 51.17
CA MET A 1 2.15 -38.36 52.48
C MET A 1 1.19 -37.32 53.03
N MET A 2 0.01 -37.79 53.41
CA MET A 2 -1.05 -37.20 54.26
C MET A 2 -1.74 -35.87 53.90
N GLN A 3 -3.07 -36.01 53.88
CA GLN A 3 -4.15 -35.05 53.72
C GLN A 3 -4.50 -34.34 55.04
N SER A 4 -5.18 -33.18 54.95
CA SER A 4 -6.34 -32.88 55.79
C SER A 4 -7.34 -31.92 55.11
N ARG A 5 -8.60 -32.36 55.13
CA ARG A 5 -9.90 -31.69 54.90
C ARG A 5 -10.21 -30.73 56.08
N ALA A 6 -11.18 -29.80 56.14
CA ALA A 6 -12.25 -29.25 55.29
C ALA A 6 -12.86 -28.02 56.03
N ALA A 7 -13.66 -27.20 55.31
CA ALA A 7 -15.02 -26.71 55.67
C ALA A 7 -15.28 -25.20 55.39
N GLY A 8 -16.44 -24.90 54.76
CA GLY A 8 -17.18 -23.64 54.91
C GLY A 8 -17.54 -22.86 53.64
N ALA A 9 -18.71 -23.16 53.04
CA ALA A 9 -19.41 -22.35 52.03
C ALA A 9 -20.40 -21.36 52.72
N PRO A 10 -21.14 -20.41 52.08
CA PRO A 10 -21.92 -20.60 50.84
C PRO A 10 -21.90 -19.46 49.79
N ARG A 11 -22.40 -19.82 48.60
CA ARG A 11 -22.62 -19.01 47.39
C ARG A 11 -23.94 -18.23 47.45
N LEU A 12 -23.97 -17.02 46.89
CA LEU A 12 -25.18 -16.24 46.59
C LEU A 12 -25.60 -16.43 45.13
N ALA A 13 -26.90 -16.65 44.94
CA ALA A 13 -27.58 -16.92 43.67
C ALA A 13 -28.23 -15.67 43.06
N ALA A 14 -28.46 -15.73 41.74
CA ALA A 14 -29.02 -14.71 40.88
C ALA A 14 -30.51 -14.35 41.17
N PRO A 15 -30.97 -13.13 40.80
CA PRO A 15 -32.39 -12.77 40.87
C PRO A 15 -33.19 -13.16 39.61
N PRO A 16 -34.48 -13.52 39.75
CA PRO A 16 -35.31 -14.06 38.66
C PRO A 16 -36.20 -13.03 37.94
N ARG A 17 -36.57 -13.41 36.71
CA ARG A 17 -37.60 -12.81 35.84
C ARG A 17 -39.00 -12.88 36.49
N ARG A 18 -39.79 -11.79 36.37
CA ARG A 18 -41.24 -11.79 36.66
C ARG A 18 -42.05 -11.60 35.38
N SER A 19 -42.75 -12.67 35.00
CA SER A 19 -43.92 -12.66 34.12
C SER A 19 -45.19 -12.49 34.97
N ARG A 20 -46.11 -11.61 34.57
CA ARG A 20 -47.53 -11.68 34.97
C ARG A 20 -48.39 -11.64 33.71
N ARG A 21 -49.05 -12.77 33.43
CA ARG A 21 -50.27 -12.88 32.63
C ARG A 21 -51.33 -13.52 33.53
N ALA A 22 -52.52 -12.93 33.52
CA ALA A 22 -53.85 -13.50 33.80
C ALA A 22 -54.78 -12.29 34.01
N ALA A 23 -56.03 -12.22 33.55
CA ALA A 23 -56.84 -12.98 32.59
C ALA A 23 -58.16 -12.20 32.45
N ALA A 24 -58.78 -12.24 31.26
CA ALA A 24 -60.21 -12.48 31.00
C ALA A 24 -61.31 -11.63 31.70
N LEU A 25 -62.47 -11.25 31.16
CA LEU A 25 -63.31 -11.58 29.99
C LEU A 25 -64.50 -10.57 30.13
N LEU A 26 -65.09 -9.94 29.10
CA LEU A 26 -66.34 -10.38 28.44
C LEU A 26 -66.88 -9.27 27.49
N THR A 27 -67.12 -9.65 26.22
CA THR A 27 -68.27 -9.33 25.30
C THR A 27 -68.77 -7.89 25.08
N ALA A 28 -69.34 -7.48 23.93
CA ALA A 28 -69.37 -7.87 22.51
C ALA A 28 -70.44 -6.95 21.84
N LEU A 29 -70.22 -6.60 20.56
CA LEU A 29 -71.19 -6.27 19.50
C LEU A 29 -72.05 -4.98 19.57
N ALA A 30 -71.81 -4.06 18.62
CA ALA A 30 -72.80 -3.64 17.60
C ALA A 30 -72.19 -2.73 16.50
N LEU A 31 -72.03 -3.32 15.31
CA LEU A 31 -72.30 -2.84 13.94
C LEU A 31 -72.28 -1.32 13.56
N ALA A 32 -71.56 -1.09 12.44
CA ALA A 32 -71.89 -0.24 11.28
C ALA A 32 -71.81 1.31 11.40
N ARG A 33 -70.89 1.92 10.63
CA ARG A 33 -71.24 2.90 9.58
C ARG A 33 -70.05 3.37 8.73
N CYS A 34 -70.21 3.14 7.43
CA CYS A 34 -69.92 3.99 6.27
C CYS A 34 -68.63 4.81 6.17
N GLY A 35 -67.92 4.57 5.06
CA GLY A 35 -66.87 5.43 4.55
C GLY A 35 -67.38 6.84 4.21
N GLY A 36 -66.52 7.82 4.49
CA GLY A 36 -66.64 9.20 4.04
C GLY A 36 -65.35 9.60 3.34
N ALA A 37 -65.47 10.00 2.07
CA ALA A 37 -64.41 10.66 1.32
C ALA A 37 -63.98 11.97 2.03
N PRO A 38 -62.71 12.37 1.95
CA PRO A 38 -62.28 13.66 2.49
C PRO A 38 -62.97 14.81 1.72
N PRO A 39 -63.45 15.86 2.41
CA PRO A 39 -64.13 16.97 1.76
C PRO A 39 -63.17 17.74 0.87
N ARG A 40 -63.65 18.14 -0.32
CA ARG A 40 -63.02 19.12 -1.20
C ARG A 40 -62.74 20.41 -0.38
N PRO A 41 -61.53 20.98 -0.43
CA PRO A 41 -61.29 22.28 0.19
C PRO A 41 -62.14 23.34 -0.51
N ALA A 42 -62.86 24.14 0.28
CA ALA A 42 -63.60 25.30 -0.18
C ALA A 42 -62.64 26.32 -0.83
N PRO A 43 -63.08 27.08 -1.84
CA PRO A 43 -62.28 28.14 -2.43
C PRO A 43 -61.94 29.19 -1.37
N GLN A 44 -60.65 29.41 -1.14
CA GLN A 44 -60.18 30.50 -0.30
C GLN A 44 -60.50 31.84 -0.97
N GLU A 45 -61.36 32.63 -0.33
CA GLU A 45 -61.51 34.05 -0.64
C GLU A 45 -60.18 34.78 -0.44
N GLY A 46 -59.77 35.53 -1.46
CA GLY A 46 -58.51 36.25 -1.49
C GLY A 46 -58.40 37.30 -0.38
N ARG A 47 -57.61 36.99 0.65
CA ARG A 47 -57.12 37.96 1.61
C ARG A 47 -55.88 38.64 1.03
N ALA A 48 -55.93 39.97 0.89
CA ALA A 48 -54.82 40.77 0.43
C ALA A 48 -53.53 40.46 1.24
N PRO A 49 -52.37 40.29 0.58
CA PRO A 49 -51.12 39.97 1.27
C PRO A 49 -50.75 41.09 2.23
N ALA A 50 -50.50 40.73 3.49
CA ALA A 50 -49.91 41.64 4.47
C ALA A 50 -48.55 42.15 3.94
N PRO A 51 -48.18 43.42 4.22
CA PRO A 51 -46.91 43.98 3.77
C PRO A 51 -45.76 43.08 4.25
N ALA A 52 -44.90 42.68 3.32
CA ALA A 52 -43.77 41.81 3.59
C ALA A 52 -42.89 42.41 4.68
N HIS A 53 -42.66 41.66 5.76
CA HIS A 53 -41.62 42.00 6.72
C HIS A 53 -40.29 42.17 5.98
N PRO A 54 -39.49 43.20 6.29
CA PRO A 54 -38.16 43.34 5.69
C PRO A 54 -37.36 42.06 5.94
N PRO A 55 -36.68 41.51 4.91
CA PRO A 55 -35.90 40.29 5.06
C PRO A 55 -34.84 40.52 6.16
N PRO A 56 -34.59 39.52 7.02
CA PRO A 56 -33.51 39.61 7.99
C PRO A 56 -32.19 39.94 7.28
N PRO A 57 -31.31 40.75 7.89
CA PRO A 57 -30.03 41.11 7.29
C PRO A 57 -29.26 39.84 6.91
N ALA A 58 -28.71 39.83 5.70
CA ALA A 58 -27.89 38.71 5.23
C ALA A 58 -26.71 38.51 6.19
N PRO A 59 -26.39 37.27 6.60
CA PRO A 59 -25.24 37.01 7.44
C PRO A 59 -23.97 37.52 6.75
N GLU A 60 -23.12 38.24 7.48
CA GLU A 60 -21.87 38.74 6.92
C GLU A 60 -21.01 37.58 6.41
N PRO A 61 -20.40 37.71 5.23
CA PRO A 61 -19.56 36.65 4.68
C PRO A 61 -18.37 36.40 5.60
N LEU A 62 -18.09 35.13 5.89
CA LEU A 62 -16.92 34.72 6.66
C LEU A 62 -15.66 35.28 6.01
N ARG A 63 -14.89 36.05 6.77
CA ARG A 63 -13.63 36.64 6.29
C ARG A 63 -12.66 35.54 5.87
N ALA A 64 -11.99 35.75 4.74
CA ALA A 64 -11.10 34.76 4.18
C ALA A 64 -9.79 34.68 4.98
N ARG A 65 -9.30 33.48 5.24
CA ARG A 65 -7.97 33.24 5.81
C ARG A 65 -7.35 31.97 5.25
N TRP A 66 -6.02 31.95 5.19
CA TRP A 66 -5.25 30.78 4.82
C TRP A 66 -4.84 29.97 6.06
N VAL A 67 -4.90 28.65 5.95
CA VAL A 67 -4.46 27.68 6.95
C VAL A 67 -3.55 26.69 6.23
N ASP A 68 -2.33 26.55 6.73
CA ASP A 68 -1.40 25.51 6.32
C ASP A 68 -1.78 24.22 7.06
N ALA A 69 -2.16 23.18 6.31
CA ALA A 69 -2.48 21.85 6.83
C ALA A 69 -1.50 20.78 6.33
N SER A 70 -0.27 21.15 5.95
CA SER A 70 0.76 20.23 5.44
C SER A 70 1.37 19.33 6.52
N GLY A 71 1.16 19.65 7.79
CA GLY A 71 1.56 18.77 8.89
C GLY A 71 0.57 17.65 9.18
N ALA A 72 0.86 16.84 10.20
CA ALA A 72 0.02 15.71 10.54
C ALA A 72 -1.29 16.12 11.23
N THR A 73 -2.32 15.31 11.05
CA THR A 73 -3.48 15.29 11.94
C THR A 73 -3.49 14.01 12.77
N ALA A 74 -3.05 14.11 14.02
CA ALA A 74 -2.80 12.94 14.86
C ALA A 74 -3.07 13.25 16.34
N VAL A 75 -3.50 12.23 17.09
CA VAL A 75 -3.58 12.32 18.55
C VAL A 75 -2.19 12.10 19.14
N GLY A 76 -1.71 13.07 19.90
CA GLY A 76 -0.44 13.04 20.61
C GLY A 76 -0.56 12.54 22.05
N PRO A 77 0.48 12.77 22.87
CA PRO A 77 0.50 12.31 24.26
C PRO A 77 -0.44 13.11 25.17
N ARG A 78 -0.76 12.54 26.34
CA ARG A 78 -1.46 13.25 27.41
C ARG A 78 -0.47 14.14 28.17
N VAL A 79 -0.87 15.38 28.44
CA VAL A 79 -0.09 16.36 29.21
C VAL A 79 -0.95 16.97 30.32
N ALA A 80 -0.38 17.87 31.11
CA ALA A 80 -1.15 18.62 32.11
C ALA A 80 -2.32 19.36 31.43
N GLY A 81 -3.55 19.11 31.91
CA GLY A 81 -4.75 19.78 31.42
C GLY A 81 -5.45 19.13 30.22
N GLY A 82 -4.92 18.06 29.61
CA GLY A 82 -5.62 17.40 28.49
C GLY A 82 -4.76 16.47 27.64
N THR A 83 -5.23 16.18 26.43
CA THR A 83 -4.51 15.40 25.43
C THR A 83 -4.05 16.31 24.31
N MET A 84 -2.77 16.24 23.94
CA MET A 84 -2.26 16.95 22.78
C MET A 84 -2.79 16.32 21.49
N ALA A 85 -3.07 17.15 20.52
CA ALA A 85 -3.37 16.75 19.16
C ALA A 85 -2.62 17.67 18.18
N LEU A 86 -2.34 17.14 17.00
CA LEU A 86 -1.93 17.92 15.84
C LEU A 86 -3.15 18.05 14.91
N LEU A 87 -3.41 19.27 14.43
CA LEU A 87 -4.37 19.57 13.37
C LEU A 87 -3.62 20.23 12.21
N GLY A 88 -3.32 19.47 11.15
CA GLY A 88 -2.48 19.95 10.05
C GLY A 88 -1.09 20.42 10.52
N GLY A 89 -0.58 19.79 11.59
CA GLY A 89 0.69 20.13 12.24
C GLY A 89 0.66 21.24 13.29
N ARG A 90 -0.49 21.87 13.52
CA ARG A 90 -0.65 22.85 14.61
C ARG A 90 -1.01 22.14 15.90
N ARG A 91 -0.42 22.57 17.01
CA ARG A 91 -0.68 21.96 18.32
C ARG A 91 -2.00 22.45 18.88
N VAL A 92 -2.78 21.52 19.41
CA VAL A 92 -4.03 21.78 20.13
C VAL A 92 -4.07 20.94 21.39
N LEU A 93 -4.43 21.53 22.52
CA LEU A 93 -4.68 20.84 23.78
C LEU A 93 -6.18 20.61 23.94
N VAL A 94 -6.61 19.35 23.95
CA VAL A 94 -8.00 18.96 24.12
C VAL A 94 -8.25 18.59 25.59
N GLY A 95 -9.04 19.40 26.28
CA GLY A 95 -9.45 19.16 27.66
C GLY A 95 -10.36 17.94 27.81
N SER A 96 -10.54 17.47 29.05
CA SER A 96 -11.48 16.38 29.36
C SER A 96 -12.94 16.76 29.13
N ASP A 97 -13.25 18.06 29.14
CA ASP A 97 -14.54 18.64 28.77
C ASP A 97 -14.74 18.74 27.24
N GLY A 98 -13.71 18.39 26.46
CA GLY A 98 -13.70 18.50 25.01
C GLY A 98 -13.32 19.88 24.47
N ALA A 99 -13.03 20.87 25.34
CA ALA A 99 -12.59 22.18 24.90
C ALA A 99 -11.20 22.08 24.23
N ALA A 100 -11.09 22.66 23.03
CA ALA A 100 -9.86 22.68 22.25
C ALA A 100 -9.17 24.05 22.41
N ARG A 101 -7.93 24.05 22.90
CA ARG A 101 -7.09 25.25 23.01
C ARG A 101 -5.96 25.18 21.99
N PRO A 102 -5.91 26.09 20.99
CA PRO A 102 -4.83 26.10 20.01
C PRO A 102 -3.53 26.62 20.63
N GLU A 103 -2.41 26.36 19.97
CA GLU A 103 -1.11 26.95 20.32
C GLU A 103 -1.16 28.48 20.37
N THR A 104 -0.41 29.06 21.31
CA THR A 104 -0.27 30.51 21.50
C THR A 104 0.91 31.08 20.72
N ALA A 105 1.85 30.23 20.30
CA ALA A 105 2.94 30.56 19.40
C ALA A 105 3.09 29.45 18.34
N PRO A 106 3.16 29.79 17.04
CA PRO A 106 3.30 28.80 15.98
C PRO A 106 4.69 28.16 15.99
N CYS A 107 4.76 26.92 15.50
CA CYS A 107 6.03 26.29 15.16
C CYS A 107 6.60 26.87 13.84
N PRO A 108 7.94 26.98 13.66
CA PRO A 108 8.53 27.47 12.41
C PRO A 108 8.13 26.66 11.16
N GLU A 109 7.72 25.41 11.34
CA GLU A 109 7.15 24.54 10.31
C GLU A 109 6.02 23.68 10.91
N PRO A 110 5.08 23.19 10.08
CA PRO A 110 4.04 22.28 10.53
C PRO A 110 4.61 20.99 11.11
N LEU A 111 4.12 20.59 12.30
CA LEU A 111 4.58 19.38 12.95
C LEU A 111 3.96 18.13 12.32
N ILE A 112 4.70 17.03 12.35
CA ILE A 112 4.24 15.74 11.81
C ILE A 112 4.11 14.71 12.94
N GLU A 113 4.82 14.89 14.05
CA GLU A 113 4.80 13.96 15.18
C GLU A 113 5.04 14.67 16.51
N LEU A 114 4.46 14.13 17.58
CA LEU A 114 4.68 14.54 18.96
C LEU A 114 5.12 13.33 19.79
N ALA A 115 6.10 13.53 20.68
CA ALA A 115 6.56 12.55 21.66
C ALA A 115 6.64 13.18 23.05
N LEU A 116 6.38 12.38 24.08
CA LEU A 116 6.63 12.76 25.46
C LEU A 116 7.92 12.09 25.93
N VAL A 117 8.87 12.89 26.40
CA VAL A 117 10.20 12.44 26.82
C VAL A 117 10.32 12.55 28.33
N PRO A 118 10.47 11.44 29.08
CA PRO A 118 10.61 11.52 30.54
C PRO A 118 11.96 12.14 30.92
N SER A 119 11.97 13.11 31.83
CA SER A 119 13.19 13.70 32.38
C SER A 119 13.12 13.80 33.91
N ALA A 120 14.25 14.01 34.57
CA ALA A 120 14.29 14.22 36.02
C ALA A 120 13.51 15.48 36.46
N ALA A 121 13.41 16.49 35.59
CA ALA A 121 12.65 17.71 35.82
C ALA A 121 11.15 17.59 35.42
N GLY A 122 10.70 16.37 35.10
CA GLY A 122 9.36 16.07 34.60
C GLY A 122 9.35 15.78 33.09
N PRO A 123 8.25 15.24 32.56
CA PRO A 123 8.14 14.94 31.14
C PRO A 123 8.20 16.23 30.28
N ARG A 124 8.86 16.13 29.12
CA ARG A 124 8.97 17.21 28.13
C ARG A 124 8.23 16.81 26.86
N LEU A 125 7.44 17.74 26.31
CA LEU A 125 6.82 17.55 25.00
C LEU A 125 7.84 17.91 23.91
N VAL A 126 8.00 17.01 22.95
CA VAL A 126 8.83 17.22 21.76
C VAL A 126 7.96 17.05 20.53
N GLY A 127 8.18 17.89 19.53
CA GLY A 127 7.62 17.70 18.20
C GLY A 127 8.70 17.67 17.15
N ARG A 128 8.40 17.06 16.02
CA ARG A 128 9.21 17.22 14.80
C ARG A 128 8.37 17.76 13.66
N GLY A 129 8.98 18.61 12.85
CA GLY A 129 8.48 18.96 11.52
C GLY A 129 9.09 18.08 10.44
N VAL A 130 9.23 18.63 9.23
CA VAL A 130 9.92 17.97 8.13
C VAL A 130 11.44 17.97 8.40
N HIS A 131 11.99 19.07 8.94
CA HIS A 131 13.44 19.19 9.11
C HIS A 131 13.89 19.51 10.54
N GLY A 132 13.02 20.02 11.40
CA GLY A 132 13.36 20.46 12.76
C GLY A 132 12.80 19.56 13.86
N VAL A 133 13.52 19.52 14.98
CA VAL A 133 13.07 18.92 16.24
C VAL A 133 12.95 20.03 17.29
N TYR A 134 11.81 20.09 17.98
CA TYR A 134 11.42 21.19 18.85
C TYR A 134 10.99 20.68 20.23
N ARG A 135 11.53 21.25 21.30
CA ARG A 135 11.05 21.08 22.68
C ARG A 135 10.01 22.15 23.00
N PHE A 136 9.01 21.79 23.79
CA PHE A 136 7.97 22.69 24.27
C PHE A 136 7.92 22.69 25.79
N ASP A 137 8.37 23.79 26.39
CA ASP A 137 8.35 23.98 27.85
C ASP A 137 6.92 24.27 28.35
N ASP A 138 6.19 25.10 27.60
CA ASP A 138 4.73 25.17 27.61
C ASP A 138 4.21 24.38 26.38
N PRO A 139 3.38 23.33 26.55
CA PRO A 139 2.83 22.54 25.44
C PRO A 139 2.20 23.35 24.30
N LEU A 140 1.65 24.53 24.60
CA LEU A 140 1.06 25.44 23.62
C LEU A 140 1.91 26.68 23.32
N GLY A 141 2.98 26.91 24.09
CA GLY A 141 3.86 28.07 23.98
C GLY A 141 4.90 27.94 22.87
N ALA A 142 5.89 28.83 22.89
CA ALA A 142 6.93 28.89 21.86
C ALA A 142 7.84 27.65 21.84
N PRO A 143 8.24 27.14 20.66
CA PRO A 143 9.22 26.06 20.55
C PRO A 143 10.63 26.52 20.93
N ALA A 144 11.37 25.63 21.59
CA ALA A 144 12.83 25.67 21.64
C ALA A 144 13.39 24.68 20.61
N VAL A 145 14.20 25.15 19.65
CA VAL A 145 14.79 24.27 18.63
C VAL A 145 15.88 23.42 19.27
N LEU A 146 15.78 22.10 19.13
CA LEU A 146 16.79 21.15 19.61
C LEU A 146 17.81 20.84 18.52
N ALA A 147 17.36 20.56 17.29
CA ALA A 147 18.23 20.25 16.16
C ALA A 147 17.49 20.45 14.82
N ARG A 148 18.27 20.48 13.73
CA ARG A 148 17.78 20.47 12.34
C ARG A 148 18.46 19.36 11.53
N SER A 149 17.77 18.81 10.53
CA SER A 149 18.34 17.89 9.54
C SER A 149 18.36 18.54 8.16
N GLU A 150 19.40 18.22 7.39
CA GLU A 150 19.48 18.56 5.96
C GLU A 150 18.58 17.66 5.11
N THR A 151 18.14 16.53 5.67
CA THR A 151 17.20 15.61 5.03
C THR A 151 15.88 15.58 5.81
N GLU A 152 14.87 14.92 5.25
CA GLU A 152 13.58 14.79 5.92
C GLU A 152 13.71 13.96 7.21
N LEU A 153 13.09 14.42 8.29
CA LEU A 153 12.94 13.68 9.54
C LEU A 153 11.80 12.69 9.41
N LEU A 154 12.13 11.39 9.48
CA LEU A 154 11.15 10.32 9.33
C LEU A 154 10.33 10.12 10.60
N ARG A 155 10.96 10.23 11.78
CA ARG A 155 10.29 9.97 13.07
C ARG A 155 11.09 10.46 14.27
N ILE A 156 10.41 10.57 15.41
CA ILE A 156 11.02 10.75 16.74
C ILE A 156 10.57 9.67 17.74
N GLY A 157 11.30 9.56 18.86
CA GLY A 157 10.98 8.67 19.97
C GLY A 157 11.57 9.19 21.28
N GLY A 158 10.96 8.84 22.41
CA GLY A 158 11.36 9.35 23.72
C GLY A 158 12.07 8.31 24.57
N GLY A 159 13.25 8.65 25.11
CA GLY A 159 13.99 7.91 26.13
C GLY A 159 14.27 8.75 27.39
N PRO A 160 14.89 8.19 28.44
CA PRO A 160 15.20 8.92 29.67
C PRO A 160 16.13 10.11 29.41
N ALA A 161 15.57 11.32 29.46
CA ALA A 161 16.20 12.60 29.15
C ALA A 161 16.80 12.72 27.73
N VAL A 162 16.36 11.87 26.80
CA VAL A 162 16.85 11.89 25.41
C VAL A 162 15.72 11.74 24.40
N VAL A 163 15.82 12.44 23.26
CA VAL A 163 14.99 12.19 22.09
C VAL A 163 15.81 11.43 21.05
N ALA A 164 15.25 10.31 20.56
CA ALA A 164 15.77 9.59 19.40
C ALA A 164 15.15 10.18 18.14
N VAL A 165 15.97 10.48 17.14
CA VAL A 165 15.59 11.15 15.89
C VAL A 165 16.09 10.32 14.72
N TRP A 166 15.18 9.93 13.83
CA TRP A 166 15.53 9.24 12.59
C TRP A 166 15.30 10.19 11.43
N ASP A 167 16.30 10.32 10.57
CA ASP A 167 16.22 11.08 9.33
C ASP A 167 16.21 10.14 8.12
N ALA A 168 15.90 10.70 6.95
CA ALA A 168 15.82 9.95 5.71
C ALA A 168 17.19 9.52 5.20
N ALA A 169 18.27 10.03 5.78
CA ALA A 169 19.64 9.74 5.39
C ALA A 169 20.22 8.52 6.12
N SER A 170 19.71 8.17 7.31
CA SER A 170 20.23 7.12 8.18
C SER A 170 19.18 6.12 8.68
N ASP A 171 19.53 4.84 8.73
CA ASP A 171 18.67 3.82 9.38
C ASP A 171 18.83 3.78 10.91
N LEU A 172 19.89 4.43 11.44
CA LEU A 172 20.15 4.54 12.87
C LEU A 172 19.65 5.88 13.42
N PRO A 173 19.05 5.91 14.62
CA PRO A 173 18.66 7.17 15.24
C PRO A 173 19.87 7.94 15.76
N SER A 174 19.80 9.26 15.63
CA SER A 174 20.58 10.20 16.44
C SER A 174 19.88 10.39 17.79
N PHE A 175 20.63 10.37 18.89
CA PHE A 175 20.08 10.63 20.22
C PHE A 175 20.53 12.01 20.70
N LEU A 176 19.57 12.85 21.07
CA LEU A 176 19.82 14.21 21.54
C LEU A 176 19.37 14.34 22.99
N ASP A 177 20.17 15.00 23.81
CA ASP A 177 19.78 15.43 25.14
C ASP A 177 18.61 16.41 25.03
N ILE A 178 17.54 16.12 25.78
CA ILE A 178 16.28 16.86 25.64
C ILE A 178 16.39 18.32 26.05
N GLU A 179 17.33 18.68 26.92
CA GLU A 179 17.44 20.04 27.44
C GLU A 179 18.39 20.90 26.61
N THR A 180 19.41 20.30 26.01
CA THR A 180 20.51 21.00 25.33
C THR A 180 20.55 20.79 23.82
N GLY A 181 19.85 19.79 23.29
CA GLY A 181 19.94 19.38 21.88
C GLY A 181 21.27 18.72 21.50
N GLN A 182 22.20 18.56 22.45
CA GLN A 182 23.52 17.96 22.19
C GLN A 182 23.43 16.43 22.06
N PRO A 183 24.29 15.79 21.24
CA PRO A 183 24.31 14.33 21.15
C PRO A 183 24.53 13.66 22.51
N ARG A 184 23.66 12.72 22.87
CA ARG A 184 23.73 11.97 24.13
C ARG A 184 23.29 10.53 23.93
N ALA A 185 24.19 9.58 24.19
CA ALA A 185 23.89 8.16 24.04
C ALA A 185 22.83 7.68 25.06
N LEU A 186 21.96 6.79 24.61
CA LEU A 186 21.10 5.98 25.48
C LEU A 186 21.88 4.70 25.86
N PRO A 187 22.24 4.51 27.15
CA PRO A 187 23.06 3.37 27.56
C PRO A 187 22.33 2.04 27.35
N GLY A 188 23.10 0.95 27.18
CA GLY A 188 22.56 -0.42 27.16
C GLY A 188 21.82 -0.82 25.88
N LEU A 189 21.83 0.01 24.83
CA LEU A 189 21.22 -0.36 23.55
C LEU A 189 21.89 -1.60 22.91
N PRO A 190 21.09 -2.60 22.48
CA PRO A 190 21.57 -3.68 21.62
C PRO A 190 22.25 -3.17 20.35
N ALA A 191 23.10 -3.99 19.74
CA ALA A 191 23.75 -3.67 18.47
C ALA A 191 22.76 -3.57 17.29
N LEU A 192 21.57 -4.15 17.43
CA LEU A 192 20.48 -4.08 16.46
C LEU A 192 19.96 -2.65 16.28
N PRO A 193 19.71 -2.19 15.04
CA PRO A 193 19.08 -0.89 14.82
C PRO A 193 17.75 -0.77 15.55
N LEU A 194 17.61 0.32 16.28
CA LEU A 194 16.38 0.73 16.92
C LEU A 194 15.50 1.40 15.88
N ARG A 195 14.27 0.91 15.71
CA ARG A 195 13.26 1.46 14.79
C ARG A 195 12.33 2.44 15.48
N ALA A 196 12.03 2.22 16.75
CA ALA A 196 11.12 3.04 17.55
C ALA A 196 11.49 2.90 19.02
N VAL A 197 11.27 3.96 19.82
CA VAL A 197 11.48 3.93 21.26
C VAL A 197 10.47 4.79 21.98
N ALA A 198 9.95 4.30 23.09
CA ALA A 198 9.06 5.05 23.96
C ALA A 198 9.28 4.62 25.41
N PHE A 199 9.40 5.60 26.30
CA PHE A 199 9.53 5.38 27.74
C PHE A 199 8.36 6.02 28.47
N ARG A 200 7.68 5.25 29.30
CA ARG A 200 6.60 5.76 30.16
C ARG A 200 7.17 6.65 31.27
N ASP A 201 8.28 6.23 31.83
CA ASP A 201 8.98 6.90 32.93
C ASP A 201 10.50 6.72 32.76
N LEU A 202 11.31 7.22 33.70
CA LEU A 202 12.77 7.13 33.61
C LEU A 202 13.31 5.69 33.64
N ARG A 203 12.48 4.70 33.99
CA ARG A 203 12.89 3.29 34.14
C ARG A 203 12.22 2.38 33.12
N GLN A 204 10.92 2.55 32.90
CA GLN A 204 10.11 1.65 32.10
C GLN A 204 9.92 2.16 30.68
N GLY A 205 10.30 1.32 29.71
CA GLY A 205 10.20 1.65 28.29
C GLY A 205 10.10 0.43 27.40
N ALA A 206 9.89 0.70 26.13
CA ALA A 206 9.87 -0.27 25.05
C ALA A 206 10.67 0.25 23.85
N GLY A 207 11.27 -0.69 23.12
CA GLY A 207 12.08 -0.46 21.94
C GLY A 207 11.71 -1.47 20.89
N LEU A 208 11.54 -1.03 19.66
CA LEU A 208 11.34 -1.91 18.50
C LEU A 208 12.67 -2.04 17.77
N PHE A 209 13.26 -3.23 17.78
CA PHE A 209 14.56 -3.52 17.18
C PHE A 209 14.39 -4.28 15.86
N GLU A 210 15.21 -3.95 14.87
CA GLU A 210 15.34 -4.77 13.68
C GLU A 210 15.71 -6.21 14.05
N ALA A 211 15.18 -7.19 13.30
CA ALA A 211 15.34 -8.63 13.49
C ALA A 211 14.69 -9.24 14.74
N ALA A 212 14.89 -8.64 15.91
CA ALA A 212 14.41 -9.15 17.19
C ALA A 212 12.98 -8.72 17.54
N GLY A 213 12.47 -7.67 16.91
CA GLY A 213 11.13 -7.16 17.15
C GLY A 213 11.05 -6.35 18.44
N LEU A 214 9.94 -6.48 19.16
CA LEU A 214 9.65 -5.68 20.35
C LEU A 214 10.44 -6.16 21.57
N ALA A 215 11.05 -5.23 22.30
CA ALA A 215 11.68 -5.46 23.59
C ALA A 215 11.29 -4.38 24.61
N VAL A 216 11.41 -4.72 25.89
CA VAL A 216 11.08 -3.83 27.02
C VAL A 216 12.26 -3.68 27.95
N THR A 217 12.31 -2.54 28.64
CA THR A 217 13.28 -2.23 29.69
C THR A 217 12.55 -1.77 30.94
N ALA A 218 13.11 -2.10 32.11
CA ALA A 218 12.60 -1.67 33.42
C ALA A 218 13.67 -0.91 34.24
N ASP A 219 14.81 -0.59 33.63
CA ASP A 219 15.99 0.01 34.24
C ASP A 219 16.56 1.18 33.43
N GLY A 220 15.72 1.85 32.63
CA GLY A 220 16.11 3.06 31.90
C GLY A 220 16.88 2.78 30.61
N GLY A 221 16.75 1.56 30.06
CA GLY A 221 17.46 1.13 28.86
C GLY A 221 18.77 0.40 29.13
N ALA A 222 19.19 0.26 30.41
CA ALA A 222 20.42 -0.45 30.76
C ALA A 222 20.37 -1.93 30.37
N SER A 223 19.19 -2.57 30.43
CA SER A 223 18.93 -3.90 29.89
C SER A 223 17.60 -3.95 29.13
N TRP A 224 17.55 -4.85 28.14
CA TRP A 224 16.40 -5.06 27.26
C TRP A 224 16.00 -6.53 27.25
N ARG A 225 14.70 -6.79 27.39
CA ARG A 225 14.11 -8.14 27.37
C ARG A 225 13.15 -8.26 26.18
N PRO A 226 13.29 -9.27 25.30
CA PRO A 226 12.39 -9.46 24.19
C PRO A 226 10.97 -9.74 24.70
N VAL A 227 9.97 -9.20 24.00
CA VAL A 227 8.56 -9.44 24.30
C VAL A 227 8.13 -10.77 23.71
N ALA A 228 7.59 -11.65 24.55
CA ALA A 228 7.02 -12.91 24.09
C ALA A 228 5.66 -12.66 23.40
N PRO A 229 5.33 -13.40 22.33
CA PRO A 229 3.99 -13.36 21.77
C PRO A 229 2.97 -13.75 22.83
N ALA A 230 1.79 -13.12 22.79
CA ALA A 230 0.69 -13.55 23.63
C ALA A 230 0.40 -15.04 23.36
N PRO A 231 0.01 -15.83 24.37
CA PRO A 231 -0.49 -17.17 24.09
C PRO A 231 -1.64 -17.08 23.08
N PRO A 232 -1.77 -18.04 22.15
CA PRO A 232 -2.88 -18.06 21.21
C PRO A 232 -4.18 -18.01 22.02
N GLY A 233 -4.96 -16.94 21.83
CA GLY A 233 -6.28 -16.82 22.44
C GLY A 233 -7.26 -17.75 21.75
N ASP A 234 -8.41 -18.02 22.37
CA ASP A 234 -9.49 -18.80 21.78
C ASP A 234 -10.14 -18.14 20.54
N GLY A 235 -9.68 -16.94 20.17
CA GLY A 235 -10.13 -16.20 19.00
C GLY A 235 -9.58 -16.80 17.69
N PRO A 236 -10.44 -17.01 16.68
CA PRO A 236 -10.00 -17.56 15.40
C PRO A 236 -9.11 -16.56 14.65
N GLY A 237 -7.88 -16.97 14.32
CA GLY A 237 -7.24 -16.59 13.06
C GLY A 237 -5.99 -15.71 13.08
N THR A 238 -5.58 -15.09 14.19
CA THR A 238 -4.36 -14.27 14.20
C THR A 238 -3.23 -14.95 14.96
N ASP A 239 -2.17 -15.36 14.25
CA ASP A 239 -0.92 -15.83 14.86
C ASP A 239 -0.30 -14.69 15.70
N PRO A 240 -0.25 -14.80 17.04
CA PRO A 240 0.27 -13.75 17.90
C PRO A 240 1.77 -13.48 17.68
N ALA A 241 2.52 -14.44 17.11
CA ALA A 241 3.92 -14.20 16.72
C ALA A 241 4.00 -13.30 15.48
N ALA A 242 3.09 -13.46 14.52
CA ALA A 242 3.01 -12.57 13.36
C ALA A 242 2.70 -11.12 13.78
N ALA A 243 1.84 -10.91 14.79
CA ALA A 243 1.53 -9.57 15.29
C ALA A 243 2.78 -8.78 15.73
N LEU A 244 3.77 -9.44 16.37
CA LEU A 244 5.03 -8.82 16.78
C LEU A 244 5.94 -8.45 15.58
N LEU A 245 5.84 -9.19 14.48
CA LEU A 245 6.62 -8.96 13.26
C LEU A 245 6.08 -7.77 12.47
N HIS A 246 4.79 -7.50 12.61
CA HIS A 246 4.11 -6.42 11.91
C HIS A 246 4.03 -5.13 12.71
N LEU A 247 4.87 -4.88 13.71
CA LEU A 247 4.83 -3.59 14.42
C LEU A 247 5.47 -2.45 13.59
N SER A 248 4.80 -1.30 13.54
CA SER A 248 5.24 -0.07 12.86
C SER A 248 5.88 0.94 13.81
N GLY A 249 5.42 1.00 15.06
CA GLY A 249 5.85 2.01 16.02
C GLY A 249 5.43 1.74 17.46
N LEU A 250 5.82 2.69 18.32
CA LEU A 250 5.52 2.71 19.76
C LEU A 250 4.94 4.07 20.11
N ARG A 251 4.01 4.13 21.06
CA ARG A 251 3.45 5.39 21.54
C ARG A 251 3.06 5.31 23.02
N LEU A 252 2.86 6.48 23.61
CA LEU A 252 2.30 6.66 24.94
C LEU A 252 0.87 7.15 24.83
N ARG A 253 -0.04 6.52 25.56
CA ARG A 253 -1.43 6.95 25.72
C ARG A 253 -1.76 7.04 27.20
N GLY A 254 -1.73 8.25 27.75
CA GLY A 254 -1.65 8.42 29.20
C GLY A 254 -0.38 7.73 29.73
N ASP A 255 -0.54 6.88 30.73
CA ASP A 255 0.56 6.11 31.31
C ASP A 255 0.71 4.70 30.69
N GLU A 256 0.07 4.44 29.55
CA GLU A 256 0.17 3.15 28.87
C GLU A 256 1.18 3.21 27.72
N LEU A 257 2.13 2.27 27.70
CA LEU A 257 2.96 1.99 26.53
C LEU A 257 2.20 1.10 25.57
N LEU A 258 2.10 1.53 24.32
CA LEU A 258 1.36 0.82 23.27
C LEU A 258 2.28 0.47 22.10
N ALA A 259 2.18 -0.76 21.64
CA ALA A 259 2.72 -1.20 20.36
C ALA A 259 1.69 -0.94 19.25
N VAL A 260 2.14 -0.39 18.13
CA VAL A 260 1.28 -0.09 16.98
C VAL A 260 1.59 -1.07 15.87
N ALA A 261 0.58 -1.84 15.45
CA ALA A 261 0.68 -2.74 14.31
C ALA A 261 0.70 -1.95 12.98
N GLN A 262 1.31 -2.55 11.97
CA GLN A 262 1.46 -2.05 10.61
C GLN A 262 0.42 -2.73 9.73
N GLY A 263 -0.22 -1.93 8.88
CA GLY A 263 -0.98 -2.42 7.75
C GLY A 263 -2.49 -2.43 7.94
N ALA A 264 -3.13 -2.52 6.77
CA ALA A 264 -4.56 -2.62 6.54
C ALA A 264 -5.26 -3.76 7.32
N ALA A 265 -4.57 -4.86 7.60
CA ALA A 265 -5.23 -6.08 8.07
C ALA A 265 -5.71 -6.04 9.54
N ALA A 266 -5.22 -5.10 10.37
CA ALA A 266 -5.64 -5.01 11.77
C ALA A 266 -6.84 -4.04 11.94
N PRO A 267 -7.97 -4.48 12.53
CA PRO A 267 -9.12 -3.61 12.85
C PRO A 267 -8.70 -2.41 13.71
N PRO A 268 -9.32 -1.22 13.60
CA PRO A 268 -8.88 0.00 14.30
C PRO A 268 -8.75 -0.15 15.81
N GLY A 269 -9.67 -0.90 16.43
CA GLY A 269 -9.63 -1.21 17.87
C GLY A 269 -8.55 -2.20 18.29
N GLN A 270 -7.90 -2.88 17.33
CA GLN A 270 -6.88 -3.92 17.55
C GLN A 270 -5.50 -3.53 16.99
N ARG A 271 -5.34 -2.32 16.44
CA ARG A 271 -4.04 -1.80 15.97
C ARG A 271 -3.09 -1.46 17.10
N GLU A 272 -3.62 -1.27 18.31
CA GLU A 272 -2.88 -0.96 19.51
C GLU A 272 -2.89 -2.16 20.44
N ALA A 273 -1.72 -2.65 20.81
CA ALA A 273 -1.57 -3.63 21.88
C ALA A 273 -0.83 -2.98 23.04
N ARG A 274 -1.42 -3.04 24.24
CA ARG A 274 -0.76 -2.55 25.45
C ARG A 274 0.45 -3.42 25.75
N ILE A 275 1.56 -2.78 26.10
CA ILE A 275 2.81 -3.42 26.44
C ILE A 275 2.88 -3.57 27.97
N LEU A 276 2.94 -4.81 28.43
CA LEU A 276 3.11 -5.17 29.83
C LEU A 276 4.60 -5.34 30.12
N VAL A 277 5.25 -4.24 30.55
CA VAL A 277 6.71 -4.14 30.71
C VAL A 277 7.27 -5.12 31.73
N ALA A 278 6.58 -5.34 32.85
CA ALA A 278 7.03 -6.22 33.91
C ALA A 278 7.11 -7.67 33.43
N GLU A 279 6.11 -8.11 32.66
CA GLU A 279 5.94 -9.45 32.11
C GLU A 279 6.67 -9.67 30.78
N ALA A 280 7.12 -8.59 30.13
CA ALA A 280 7.62 -8.61 28.75
C ALA A 280 6.64 -9.30 27.77
N ARG A 281 5.39 -8.86 27.79
CA ARG A 281 4.29 -9.42 26.98
C ARG A 281 3.41 -8.31 26.39
N LEU A 282 2.76 -8.60 25.27
CA LEU A 282 1.60 -7.82 24.84
C LEU A 282 0.37 -8.27 25.63
N ALA A 283 -0.43 -7.32 26.08
CA ALA A 283 -1.75 -7.60 26.62
C ALA A 283 -2.63 -8.24 25.52
N PRO A 284 -3.57 -9.13 25.88
CA PRO A 284 -4.58 -9.61 24.93
C PRO A 284 -5.32 -8.44 24.29
N ALA A 285 -5.79 -8.60 23.06
CA ALA A 285 -6.50 -7.55 22.31
C ALA A 285 -7.89 -7.15 22.88
N GLY A 286 -8.20 -7.53 24.12
CA GLY A 286 -9.44 -7.20 24.82
C GLY A 286 -9.23 -6.08 25.83
N ASP A 287 -10.18 -5.15 25.88
CA ASP A 287 -10.27 -3.98 26.77
C ASP A 287 -9.50 -2.73 26.32
N ALA A 288 -9.46 -2.46 25.01
CA ALA A 288 -9.33 -1.05 24.60
C ALA A 288 -10.53 -0.28 25.19
N ALA A 289 -10.26 0.70 26.07
CA ALA A 289 -11.30 1.50 26.72
C ALA A 289 -12.35 1.94 25.71
N GLU A 290 -13.64 1.78 26.06
CA GLU A 290 -14.71 2.02 25.11
C GLU A 290 -14.58 3.43 24.47
N PRO A 291 -14.67 3.53 23.13
CA PRO A 291 -14.44 4.77 22.38
C PRO A 291 -15.44 5.91 22.70
N GLY A 292 -16.40 5.68 23.60
CA GLY A 292 -17.41 6.67 23.99
C GLY A 292 -16.89 7.81 24.87
N ALA A 293 -15.81 7.61 25.62
CA ALA A 293 -15.36 8.57 26.65
C ALA A 293 -14.46 9.72 26.14
N ASP A 294 -13.93 9.62 24.91
CA ASP A 294 -13.05 10.66 24.36
C ASP A 294 -13.83 11.88 23.86
N ALA A 295 -13.17 13.03 23.93
CA ALA A 295 -13.63 14.27 23.31
C ALA A 295 -13.92 14.08 21.80
N PRO A 296 -14.97 14.72 21.24
CA PRO A 296 -15.35 14.59 19.82
C PRO A 296 -14.18 14.75 18.85
N LEU A 297 -13.32 15.75 19.06
CA LEU A 297 -12.15 15.99 18.22
C LEU A 297 -11.16 14.82 18.22
N LEU A 298 -10.86 14.23 19.38
CA LEU A 298 -9.94 13.09 19.45
C LEU A 298 -10.51 11.85 18.77
N ARG A 299 -11.83 11.62 18.91
CA ARG A 299 -12.53 10.53 18.21
C ARG A 299 -12.46 10.71 16.70
N TRP A 300 -12.71 11.92 16.21
CA TRP A 300 -12.59 12.25 14.79
C TRP A 300 -11.18 11.98 14.27
N ILE A 301 -10.14 12.46 14.95
CA ILE A 301 -8.75 12.27 14.52
C ILE A 301 -8.36 10.80 14.51
N ARG A 302 -8.73 10.01 15.53
CA ARG A 302 -8.40 8.57 15.56
C ARG A 302 -9.12 7.78 14.48
N ALA A 303 -10.37 8.13 14.18
CA ALA A 303 -11.17 7.44 13.18
C ALA A 303 -10.77 7.82 11.75
N THR A 304 -10.44 9.10 11.51
CA THR A 304 -10.26 9.63 10.14
C THR A 304 -8.81 9.94 9.79
N GLY A 305 -7.98 10.29 10.76
CA GLY A 305 -6.65 10.87 10.52
C GLY A 305 -6.67 12.22 9.78
N ARG A 306 -7.84 12.88 9.65
CA ARG A 306 -8.02 14.09 8.82
C ARG A 306 -8.24 15.35 9.65
N HIS A 307 -7.76 16.47 9.14
CA HIS A 307 -8.06 17.78 9.72
C HIS A 307 -9.56 18.10 9.52
N PRO A 308 -10.33 18.47 10.56
CA PRO A 308 -11.76 18.80 10.41
C PRO A 308 -12.08 19.89 9.38
N LEU A 309 -11.36 21.03 9.38
CA LEU A 309 -11.48 22.06 8.36
C LEU A 309 -11.14 21.57 6.95
N GLU A 310 -10.11 20.74 6.80
CA GLU A 310 -9.77 20.16 5.49
C GLU A 310 -10.92 19.28 4.98
N ALA A 311 -11.52 18.44 5.82
CA ALA A 311 -12.69 17.65 5.45
C ALA A 311 -13.91 18.55 5.11
N ALA A 312 -14.12 19.62 5.88
CA ALA A 312 -15.19 20.59 5.63
C ALA A 312 -15.01 21.35 4.29
N ILE A 313 -13.77 21.60 3.85
CA ILE A 313 -13.49 22.25 2.56
C ILE A 313 -13.47 21.25 1.40
N ALA A 314 -12.89 20.06 1.62
CA ALA A 314 -12.75 19.06 0.57
C ALA A 314 -14.11 18.49 0.12
N SER A 315 -15.04 18.30 1.06
CA SER A 315 -16.37 17.80 0.72
C SER A 315 -17.51 18.40 1.54
N GLY A 316 -17.26 19.23 2.56
CA GLY A 316 -18.33 19.67 3.47
C GLY A 316 -19.37 20.64 2.89
N ALA A 317 -20.39 20.92 3.70
CA ALA A 317 -21.47 21.85 3.39
C ALA A 317 -21.57 22.96 4.45
N ALA A 318 -21.47 24.22 4.02
CA ALA A 318 -21.53 25.37 4.92
C ALA A 318 -22.94 25.56 5.52
N TRP A 319 -22.98 25.98 6.79
CA TRP A 319 -24.19 26.34 7.52
C TRP A 319 -23.91 27.40 8.59
N GLY A 320 -24.24 28.65 8.27
CA GLY A 320 -23.88 29.79 9.13
C GLY A 320 -22.36 29.87 9.30
N ASN A 321 -21.88 29.88 10.54
CA ASN A 321 -20.45 29.90 10.88
C ASN A 321 -19.84 28.49 11.05
N ALA A 322 -20.59 27.44 10.73
CA ALA A 322 -20.16 26.05 10.81
C ALA A 322 -20.25 25.36 9.44
N ALA A 323 -19.74 24.13 9.34
CA ALA A 323 -19.96 23.25 8.22
C ALA A 323 -20.28 21.83 8.70
N ILE A 324 -21.06 21.10 7.92
CA ILE A 324 -21.23 19.66 8.08
C ILE A 324 -20.18 18.97 7.24
N ALA A 325 -19.39 18.10 7.87
CA ALA A 325 -18.42 17.23 7.21
C ALA A 325 -18.71 15.78 7.56
N ALA A 326 -18.35 14.85 6.67
CA ALA A 326 -18.49 13.43 6.92
C ALA A 326 -17.24 12.67 6.47
N SER A 327 -16.84 11.66 7.23
CA SER A 327 -15.71 10.80 6.90
C SER A 327 -15.72 9.54 7.75
N HIS A 328 -15.35 8.38 7.18
CA HIS A 328 -15.18 7.11 7.91
C HIS A 328 -16.37 6.76 8.85
N GLY A 329 -17.60 6.94 8.38
CA GLY A 329 -18.81 6.65 9.19
C GLY A 329 -19.15 7.68 10.28
N LEU A 330 -18.45 8.82 10.32
CA LEU A 330 -18.69 9.92 11.26
C LEU A 330 -19.23 11.16 10.54
N LEU A 331 -20.19 11.82 11.18
CA LEU A 331 -20.70 13.15 10.85
C LEU A 331 -20.21 14.15 11.89
N ALA A 332 -19.66 15.26 11.43
CA ALA A 332 -19.13 16.31 12.28
C ALA A 332 -19.71 17.68 11.92
N ARG A 333 -20.01 18.48 12.94
CA ARG A 333 -20.29 19.91 12.81
C ARG A 333 -19.02 20.68 13.15
N VAL A 334 -18.35 21.21 12.14
CA VAL A 334 -17.07 21.89 12.23
C VAL A 334 -17.28 23.39 12.34
N ASP A 335 -16.74 24.02 13.37
CA ASP A 335 -16.67 25.47 13.50
C ASP A 335 -15.69 26.07 12.48
N LEU A 336 -16.16 26.94 11.59
CA LEU A 336 -15.30 27.45 10.52
C LEU A 336 -14.30 28.51 10.99
N ALA A 337 -14.45 29.07 12.19
CA ALA A 337 -13.50 30.05 12.73
C ALA A 337 -12.30 29.37 13.43
N SER A 338 -12.57 28.37 14.24
CA SER A 338 -11.58 27.66 15.06
C SER A 338 -11.14 26.31 14.49
N GLY A 339 -11.98 25.68 13.67
CA GLY A 339 -11.82 24.28 13.25
C GLY A 339 -12.22 23.25 14.31
N ALA A 340 -12.78 23.69 15.45
CA ALA A 340 -13.26 22.81 16.50
C ALA A 340 -14.51 22.02 16.06
N LEU A 341 -14.76 20.89 16.72
CA LEU A 341 -15.98 20.10 16.50
C LEU A 341 -17.01 20.43 17.58
N HIS A 342 -18.14 21.00 17.17
CA HIS A 342 -19.28 21.27 18.06
C HIS A 342 -20.08 20.01 18.35
N GLU A 343 -20.19 19.13 17.36
CA GLU A 343 -21.02 17.93 17.41
C GLU A 343 -20.36 16.84 16.58
N LEU A 344 -20.42 15.59 17.06
CA LEU A 344 -19.94 14.42 16.34
C LEU A 344 -20.92 13.27 16.56
N ALA A 345 -21.43 12.69 15.48
CA ALA A 345 -22.29 11.52 15.51
C ALA A 345 -21.74 10.44 14.59
N GLY A 346 -21.76 9.18 15.05
CA GLY A 346 -21.51 8.03 14.19
C GLY A 346 -22.82 7.61 13.51
N PHE A 347 -22.75 7.32 12.21
CA PHE A 347 -23.87 6.74 11.46
C PHE A 347 -23.52 5.36 10.88
N ALA A 348 -22.23 5.01 10.82
CA ALA A 348 -21.75 3.69 10.47
C ALA A 348 -20.64 3.25 11.43
N ARG A 349 -20.68 1.99 11.87
CA ARG A 349 -19.58 1.29 12.53
C ARG A 349 -18.96 0.37 11.49
N GLY A 350 -17.91 0.82 10.81
CA GLY A 350 -17.26 0.02 9.78
C GLY A 350 -15.74 0.12 9.84
N ASP A 351 -15.08 -0.88 9.28
CA ASP A 351 -13.64 -0.95 9.20
C ASP A 351 -13.05 0.22 8.39
N TRP A 352 -11.78 0.54 8.63
CA TRP A 352 -11.02 1.68 8.11
C TRP A 352 -10.91 1.79 6.56
N TRP A 353 -11.43 0.84 5.79
CA TRP A 353 -11.44 0.91 4.32
C TRP A 353 -12.56 1.81 3.78
N LEU A 354 -13.44 2.31 4.64
CA LEU A 354 -14.45 3.31 4.26
C LEU A 354 -13.78 4.57 3.72
N SER A 355 -14.05 4.88 2.46
CA SER A 355 -13.53 6.04 1.75
C SER A 355 -14.04 7.38 2.31
N ALA A 356 -13.53 8.49 1.74
CA ALA A 356 -14.07 9.81 2.01
C ALA A 356 -15.53 9.89 1.55
N CYS A 357 -16.39 10.48 2.39
CA CYS A 357 -17.77 10.71 2.04
C CYS A 357 -17.92 11.88 1.05
N GLY A 358 -18.85 11.72 0.10
CA GLY A 358 -19.40 12.85 -0.64
C GLY A 358 -20.36 13.63 0.27
N VAL A 359 -20.14 14.93 0.44
CA VAL A 359 -21.06 15.80 1.18
C VAL A 359 -21.38 17.01 0.30
N GLY A 360 -22.58 17.55 0.42
CA GLY A 360 -22.98 18.69 -0.39
C GLY A 360 -24.31 19.29 0.04
N ARG A 361 -24.48 20.60 -0.14
CA ARG A 361 -25.74 21.27 0.14
C ARG A 361 -26.61 21.30 -1.11
N ALA A 362 -27.83 20.78 -1.01
CA ALA A 362 -28.87 20.97 -2.01
C ALA A 362 -30.03 21.75 -1.39
N GLY A 363 -30.18 23.02 -1.79
CA GLY A 363 -31.16 23.91 -1.21
C GLY A 363 -30.96 24.08 0.31
N ARG A 364 -31.90 23.61 1.12
CA ARG A 364 -31.86 23.72 2.60
C ARG A 364 -31.35 22.46 3.30
N SER A 365 -31.06 21.40 2.55
CA SER A 365 -30.62 20.12 3.09
C SER A 365 -29.15 19.87 2.78
N VAL A 366 -28.47 19.21 3.71
CA VAL A 366 -27.14 18.64 3.45
C VAL A 366 -27.32 17.18 3.11
N TRP A 367 -26.73 16.75 2.01
CA TRP A 367 -26.69 15.37 1.58
C TRP A 367 -25.32 14.79 1.86
N VAL A 368 -25.30 13.56 2.34
CA VAL A 368 -24.09 12.83 2.69
C VAL A 368 -24.19 11.45 2.07
N ALA A 369 -23.19 11.05 1.28
CA ALA A 369 -23.11 9.75 0.65
C ALA A 369 -21.81 9.06 1.07
N CYS A 370 -21.93 7.89 1.69
CA CYS A 370 -20.80 7.19 2.29
C CYS A 370 -21.01 5.67 2.25
N ALA A 371 -19.91 4.93 2.21
CA ALA A 371 -19.93 3.52 2.58
C ALA A 371 -20.35 3.35 4.06
N LEU A 372 -21.06 2.28 4.36
CA LEU A 372 -21.62 1.92 5.66
C LEU A 372 -20.94 0.65 6.19
N GLY A 373 -21.09 0.37 7.48
CA GLY A 373 -20.63 -0.88 8.09
C GLY A 373 -21.58 -2.05 7.85
N GLU A 374 -21.09 -3.28 8.00
CA GLU A 374 -21.86 -4.51 7.80
C GLU A 374 -23.10 -4.62 8.71
N GLU A 375 -23.04 -4.05 9.92
CA GLU A 375 -24.18 -4.01 10.86
C GLU A 375 -25.39 -3.22 10.32
N GLY A 376 -25.16 -2.30 9.38
CA GLY A 376 -26.19 -1.45 8.79
C GLY A 376 -26.85 -2.04 7.54
N ALA A 377 -26.44 -3.22 7.08
CA ALA A 377 -26.83 -3.76 5.79
C ALA A 377 -27.60 -5.07 5.90
N ASP A 378 -28.86 -5.07 5.45
CA ASP A 378 -29.66 -6.27 5.21
C ASP A 378 -29.04 -7.14 4.09
N ARG A 379 -27.92 -7.82 4.37
CA ARG A 379 -27.19 -8.77 3.48
C ARG A 379 -26.54 -8.18 2.21
N ARG A 380 -26.43 -6.85 2.06
CA ARG A 380 -25.76 -6.25 0.89
C ARG A 380 -24.23 -6.34 0.99
N HIS A 381 -23.58 -6.64 -0.12
CA HIS A 381 -22.11 -6.58 -0.23
C HIS A 381 -21.69 -5.12 -0.42
N ASP A 382 -20.78 -4.62 0.42
CA ASP A 382 -20.28 -3.24 0.38
C ASP A 382 -21.41 -2.17 0.44
N PRO A 383 -22.10 -2.04 1.58
CA PRO A 383 -23.26 -1.17 1.69
C PRO A 383 -22.87 0.31 1.59
N PHE A 384 -23.60 1.08 0.78
CA PHE A 384 -23.41 2.51 0.59
C PHE A 384 -24.73 3.26 0.80
N GLY A 385 -24.72 4.26 1.66
CA GLY A 385 -25.91 4.99 2.09
C GLY A 385 -25.88 6.46 1.73
N VAL A 386 -27.05 7.01 1.37
CA VAL A 386 -27.28 8.46 1.28
C VAL A 386 -28.13 8.93 2.44
N LEU A 387 -27.62 9.89 3.20
CA LEU A 387 -28.27 10.48 4.37
C LEU A 387 -28.68 11.92 4.03
N GLN A 388 -29.85 12.31 4.53
CA GLN A 388 -30.27 13.69 4.58
C GLN A 388 -29.97 14.23 5.98
N VAL A 389 -29.26 15.35 6.07
CA VAL A 389 -28.95 16.01 7.34
C VAL A 389 -29.65 17.37 7.36
N THR A 390 -30.52 17.53 8.36
CA THR A 390 -31.17 18.81 8.64
C THR A 390 -30.21 19.70 9.39
N ALA A 391 -29.81 20.82 8.79
CA ALA A 391 -28.65 21.56 9.26
C ALA A 391 -28.82 22.27 10.63
N GLY A 392 -30.07 22.49 11.10
CA GLY A 392 -30.37 22.97 12.45
C GLY A 392 -30.71 21.88 13.48
N GLY A 393 -30.77 20.60 13.07
CA GLY A 393 -31.09 19.47 13.95
C GLY A 393 -29.83 18.78 14.50
N PRO A 394 -29.99 17.87 15.49
CA PRO A 394 -28.90 17.02 15.96
C PRO A 394 -28.41 16.08 14.84
N LEU A 395 -27.11 15.79 14.84
CA LEU A 395 -26.50 14.87 13.88
C LEU A 395 -26.86 13.40 14.19
N GLY A 396 -27.03 12.60 13.13
CA GLY A 396 -26.94 11.13 13.20
C GLY A 396 -28.13 10.38 13.82
N ARG A 397 -29.37 10.73 13.47
CA ARG A 397 -30.56 9.96 13.91
C ARG A 397 -31.44 9.42 12.80
N GLU A 398 -31.26 9.88 11.57
CA GLU A 398 -32.11 9.49 10.44
C GLU A 398 -31.49 8.30 9.70
N PRO A 399 -32.28 7.28 9.33
CA PRO A 399 -31.79 6.20 8.49
C PRO A 399 -31.40 6.74 7.10
N PRO A 400 -30.52 6.04 6.37
CA PRO A 400 -30.25 6.38 4.96
C PRO A 400 -31.56 6.45 4.16
N VAL A 401 -31.75 7.51 3.39
CA VAL A 401 -32.90 7.65 2.49
C VAL A 401 -32.75 6.79 1.23
N LEU A 402 -31.52 6.36 0.95
CA LEU A 402 -31.15 5.44 -0.12
C LEU A 402 -30.04 4.54 0.41
N LEU A 403 -30.17 3.23 0.17
CA LEU A 403 -29.18 2.22 0.50
C LEU A 403 -28.91 1.40 -0.76
N ARG A 404 -27.64 1.30 -1.17
CA ARG A 404 -27.19 0.57 -2.36
C ARG A 404 -25.93 -0.25 -2.06
N SER A 405 -25.46 -1.00 -3.04
CA SER A 405 -24.17 -1.70 -2.98
C SER A 405 -23.14 -0.94 -3.83
N GLY A 406 -21.92 -0.81 -3.34
CA GLY A 406 -20.82 -0.13 -3.99
C GLY A 406 -20.83 1.39 -3.81
N GLU A 407 -19.64 2.00 -3.92
CA GLU A 407 -19.47 3.45 -3.82
C GLU A 407 -20.05 4.20 -5.03
N ALA A 408 -20.43 5.46 -4.83
CA ALA A 408 -20.87 6.36 -5.89
C ALA A 408 -20.53 7.82 -5.58
N GLU A 409 -20.16 8.58 -6.61
CA GLU A 409 -19.94 10.03 -6.49
C GLU A 409 -21.28 10.76 -6.28
N LEU A 410 -21.39 11.51 -5.18
CA LEU A 410 -22.52 12.41 -4.92
C LEU A 410 -22.29 13.76 -5.60
N ARG A 411 -23.26 14.18 -6.42
CA ARG A 411 -23.33 15.54 -6.96
C ARG A 411 -24.58 16.23 -6.42
N VAL A 412 -24.45 17.51 -6.09
CA VAL A 412 -25.54 18.36 -5.61
C VAL A 412 -25.53 19.69 -6.35
N SER A 413 -26.66 20.39 -6.34
CA SER A 413 -26.76 21.75 -6.84
C SER A 413 -27.32 22.71 -5.77
N PRO A 414 -26.85 23.97 -5.73
CA PRO A 414 -27.39 25.01 -4.85
C PRO A 414 -28.90 25.22 -4.99
N SER A 415 -29.46 24.96 -6.17
CA SER A 415 -30.89 25.03 -6.47
C SER A 415 -31.72 23.97 -5.73
N GLY A 416 -31.14 22.83 -5.33
CA GLY A 416 -31.85 21.75 -4.62
C GLY A 416 -31.75 20.36 -5.24
N GLY A 417 -31.06 20.20 -6.37
CA GLY A 417 -30.83 18.91 -7.01
C GLY A 417 -29.81 18.05 -6.27
N ALA A 418 -30.00 16.73 -6.29
CA ALA A 418 -29.05 15.74 -5.78
C ALA A 418 -29.07 14.49 -6.66
N MET A 419 -27.89 13.94 -6.95
CA MET A 419 -27.74 12.68 -7.69
C MET A 419 -26.50 11.91 -7.29
N LEU A 420 -26.51 10.60 -7.54
CA LEU A 420 -25.33 9.75 -7.55
C LEU A 420 -24.95 9.40 -9.00
N LEU A 421 -23.66 9.35 -9.32
CA LEU A 421 -23.16 8.82 -10.59
C LEU A 421 -23.07 7.29 -10.59
N ALA A 422 -24.19 6.64 -10.26
CA ALA A 422 -24.38 5.21 -10.27
C ALA A 422 -25.89 4.92 -10.22
N PRO A 423 -26.37 3.72 -10.59
CA PRO A 423 -27.77 3.35 -10.41
C PRO A 423 -28.17 3.29 -8.92
N CYS A 424 -29.46 3.45 -8.64
CA CYS A 424 -29.99 3.47 -7.27
C CYS A 424 -29.85 2.12 -6.58
N ASP A 425 -29.93 1.02 -7.33
CA ASP A 425 -29.55 -0.32 -6.89
C ASP A 425 -28.44 -0.87 -7.79
N ALA A 426 -27.58 -1.75 -7.26
CA ALA A 426 -26.47 -2.31 -8.02
C ALA A 426 -26.93 -3.29 -9.11
N ASP A 427 -28.12 -3.87 -8.96
CA ASP A 427 -28.72 -4.77 -9.94
C ASP A 427 -29.50 -4.03 -11.05
N GLU A 428 -29.68 -2.72 -10.92
CA GLU A 428 -30.38 -1.91 -11.92
C GLU A 428 -29.44 -1.42 -13.02
N GLU A 429 -29.87 -1.52 -14.28
CA GLU A 429 -29.17 -0.87 -15.39
C GLU A 429 -29.40 0.66 -15.34
N GLY A 430 -28.31 1.42 -15.42
CA GLY A 430 -28.31 2.88 -15.46
C GLY A 430 -26.96 3.46 -15.06
N SER A 431 -26.78 4.77 -15.24
CA SER A 431 -25.54 5.47 -14.89
C SER A 431 -25.74 6.62 -13.89
N ALA A 432 -26.98 6.91 -13.50
CA ALA A 432 -27.29 7.90 -12.48
C ALA A 432 -28.51 7.54 -11.65
N CYS A 433 -28.48 7.91 -10.36
CA CYS A 433 -29.59 7.82 -9.42
C CYS A 433 -29.93 9.23 -8.97
N VAL A 434 -31.10 9.75 -9.35
CA VAL A 434 -31.45 11.17 -9.20
C VAL A 434 -32.64 11.34 -8.28
N ARG A 435 -32.54 12.30 -7.37
CA ARG A 435 -33.64 12.66 -6.47
C ARG A 435 -34.69 13.50 -7.21
N GLN A 436 -35.92 13.02 -7.24
CA GLN A 436 -37.07 13.71 -7.82
C GLN A 436 -37.65 14.76 -6.87
N PRO A 437 -38.43 15.74 -7.37
CA PRO A 437 -39.13 16.72 -6.52
C PRO A 437 -40.07 16.08 -5.50
N SER A 438 -40.61 14.90 -5.80
CA SER A 438 -41.41 14.08 -4.89
C SER A 438 -40.62 13.52 -3.69
N GLY A 439 -39.29 13.57 -3.74
CA GLY A 439 -38.38 12.99 -2.76
C GLY A 439 -37.94 11.57 -3.08
N ALA A 440 -38.53 10.91 -4.09
CA ALA A 440 -38.11 9.59 -4.55
C ALA A 440 -36.75 9.65 -5.26
N TRP A 441 -35.93 8.62 -5.11
CA TRP A 441 -34.72 8.40 -5.89
C TRP A 441 -35.04 7.45 -7.04
N ILE A 442 -34.64 7.81 -8.27
CA ILE A 442 -34.90 6.99 -9.46
C ILE A 442 -33.62 6.79 -10.26
N THR A 443 -33.45 5.58 -10.81
CA THR A 443 -32.38 5.29 -11.75
C THR A 443 -32.74 5.85 -13.12
N VAL A 444 -31.88 6.71 -13.66
CA VAL A 444 -32.02 7.31 -14.99
C VAL A 444 -31.09 6.57 -15.94
N ARG A 445 -31.62 6.22 -17.12
CA ARG A 445 -30.89 5.57 -18.23
C ARG A 445 -30.68 6.57 -19.35
N PRO A 446 -29.61 7.39 -19.31
CA PRO A 446 -29.41 8.48 -20.26
C PRO A 446 -29.05 8.03 -21.68
N GLY A 447 -28.75 6.73 -21.91
CA GLY A 447 -28.36 6.21 -23.22
C GLY A 447 -26.98 6.68 -23.72
N THR A 448 -26.30 7.54 -22.96
CA THR A 448 -24.95 8.04 -23.19
C THR A 448 -24.12 7.92 -21.91
N ASP A 449 -22.80 7.90 -22.05
CA ASP A 449 -21.92 8.18 -20.92
C ASP A 449 -22.08 9.64 -20.51
N ILE A 450 -22.43 9.87 -19.25
CA ILE A 450 -22.68 11.17 -18.65
C ILE A 450 -21.50 11.67 -17.80
N HIS A 451 -20.54 10.78 -17.47
CA HIS A 451 -19.44 11.09 -16.56
C HIS A 451 -18.54 12.18 -17.14
N TRP A 452 -18.08 11.98 -18.37
CA TRP A 452 -17.20 12.90 -19.11
C TRP A 452 -17.90 14.15 -19.67
N ARG A 453 -19.22 14.26 -19.47
CA ARG A 453 -20.05 15.37 -19.97
C ARG A 453 -20.41 16.39 -18.91
N GLY A 454 -19.74 16.31 -17.75
CA GLY A 454 -19.96 17.18 -16.61
C GLY A 454 -21.37 17.05 -16.03
N ALA A 455 -21.95 15.85 -15.96
CA ALA A 455 -23.33 15.69 -15.50
C ALA A 455 -23.62 16.38 -14.15
N GLY A 456 -24.76 17.07 -14.06
CA GLY A 456 -25.18 17.82 -12.88
C GLY A 456 -26.68 17.67 -12.59
N PRO A 457 -27.11 17.53 -11.31
CA PRO A 457 -28.53 17.44 -10.99
C PRO A 457 -29.21 18.81 -11.03
N LEU A 458 -30.45 18.83 -11.51
CA LEU A 458 -31.32 20.01 -11.46
C LEU A 458 -32.34 19.89 -10.31
N ALA A 459 -32.85 21.01 -9.82
CA ALA A 459 -33.83 21.06 -8.73
C ALA A 459 -35.15 20.37 -9.08
N ASP A 460 -35.47 20.24 -10.37
CA ASP A 460 -36.67 19.57 -10.87
C ASP A 460 -36.50 18.05 -11.09
N GLY A 461 -35.34 17.49 -10.71
CA GLY A 461 -35.06 16.05 -10.80
C GLY A 461 -34.53 15.58 -12.16
N ARG A 462 -34.21 16.51 -13.08
CA ARG A 462 -33.52 16.22 -14.34
C ARG A 462 -31.99 16.27 -14.19
N ILE A 463 -31.27 15.78 -15.19
CA ILE A 463 -29.79 15.83 -15.27
C ILE A 463 -29.39 16.76 -16.40
N ALA A 464 -28.50 17.72 -16.15
CA ALA A 464 -27.86 18.51 -17.22
C ALA A 464 -26.54 17.86 -17.65
N ILE A 465 -26.27 17.82 -18.96
CA ILE A 465 -25.01 17.35 -19.57
C ILE A 465 -24.60 18.25 -20.74
N VAL A 466 -23.32 18.21 -21.14
CA VAL A 466 -22.88 18.81 -22.42
C VAL A 466 -22.86 17.76 -23.54
N ARG A 467 -23.53 18.08 -24.64
CA ARG A 467 -23.58 17.30 -25.90
C ARG A 467 -22.90 18.07 -27.03
N GLY A 468 -22.67 17.40 -28.15
CA GLY A 468 -21.99 17.92 -29.33
C GLY A 468 -20.49 18.18 -29.12
N LEU A 469 -19.87 17.50 -28.15
CA LEU A 469 -18.44 17.66 -27.83
C LEU A 469 -17.52 17.01 -28.87
N TRP A 470 -17.99 15.94 -29.51
CA TRP A 470 -17.26 15.15 -30.52
C TRP A 470 -18.10 14.96 -31.77
N ASP A 471 -17.47 14.65 -32.90
CA ASP A 471 -18.21 14.38 -34.15
C ASP A 471 -19.06 13.10 -34.08
N SER A 472 -18.67 12.14 -33.25
CA SER A 472 -19.46 10.93 -32.98
C SER A 472 -20.64 11.18 -32.03
N ASP A 473 -20.74 12.38 -31.46
CA ASP A 473 -21.74 12.73 -30.46
C ASP A 473 -23.07 13.16 -31.09
N VAL A 474 -23.69 12.25 -31.83
CA VAL A 474 -24.96 12.51 -32.50
C VAL A 474 -26.09 12.38 -31.48
N ALA A 475 -26.88 13.44 -31.31
CA ALA A 475 -28.10 13.37 -30.51
C ALA A 475 -29.00 12.24 -31.06
N PRO A 476 -29.61 11.40 -30.20
CA PRO A 476 -30.53 10.38 -30.67
C PRO A 476 -31.61 11.05 -31.51
N ARG A 477 -31.64 10.72 -32.81
CA ARG A 477 -32.74 11.15 -33.67
C ARG A 477 -33.99 10.54 -33.06
N GLU A 478 -34.97 11.36 -32.70
CA GLU A 478 -36.32 10.85 -32.47
C GLU A 478 -36.63 9.96 -33.68
N GLU A 479 -36.73 8.65 -33.47
CA GLU A 479 -37.30 7.77 -34.49
C GLU A 479 -38.60 8.45 -34.88
N PRO A 480 -38.78 8.81 -36.17
CA PRO A 480 -39.95 9.56 -36.57
C PRO A 480 -41.15 8.76 -36.09
N ALA A 481 -41.85 9.29 -35.09
CA ALA A 481 -43.11 8.72 -34.65
C ALA A 481 -43.90 8.51 -35.93
N ALA A 482 -44.27 7.26 -36.21
CA ALA A 482 -44.93 6.91 -37.45
C ALA A 482 -46.22 7.74 -37.57
N GLU A 483 -46.14 8.90 -38.21
CA GLU A 483 -47.26 9.77 -38.42
C GLU A 483 -47.70 9.78 -39.89
N PRO A 484 -49.02 9.74 -40.11
CA PRO A 484 -49.60 9.71 -41.44
C PRO A 484 -49.49 11.08 -42.11
N ALA A 485 -48.88 11.08 -43.31
CA ALA A 485 -49.05 12.01 -44.43
C ALA A 485 -48.84 13.53 -44.23
N PRO A 486 -48.24 14.21 -45.22
CA PRO A 486 -47.76 15.58 -45.06
C PRO A 486 -48.88 16.60 -45.28
N ARG A 487 -48.97 17.62 -44.43
CA ARG A 487 -49.49 18.92 -44.83
C ARG A 487 -48.53 20.01 -44.35
N GLY A 488 -48.12 20.83 -45.31
CA GLY A 488 -46.98 21.73 -45.23
C GLY A 488 -47.03 22.67 -44.03
N GLY A 489 -46.01 22.59 -43.20
CA GLY A 489 -45.61 23.58 -42.22
C GLY A 489 -44.11 23.78 -42.35
N GLN A 490 -43.69 25.03 -42.46
CA GLN A 490 -42.34 25.47 -42.80
C GLN A 490 -41.26 24.91 -41.85
N GLY A 491 -40.10 24.62 -42.44
CA GLY A 491 -38.89 24.02 -41.89
C GLY A 491 -38.59 24.27 -40.40
N ARG A 492 -38.67 23.20 -39.60
CA ARG A 492 -37.73 22.98 -38.50
C ARG A 492 -36.50 22.27 -39.10
N GLU A 493 -35.73 23.02 -39.87
CA GLU A 493 -34.49 22.58 -40.49
C GLU A 493 -33.35 22.73 -39.47
N GLY A 494 -32.64 21.63 -39.19
CA GLY A 494 -31.39 21.59 -38.44
C GLY A 494 -31.52 21.14 -36.98
N ALA A 495 -31.31 19.84 -36.72
CA ALA A 495 -30.77 19.40 -35.44
C ALA A 495 -29.54 20.27 -35.12
N ALA A 496 -29.44 20.80 -33.91
CA ALA A 496 -28.37 21.73 -33.52
C ALA A 496 -26.99 21.11 -33.80
N ALA A 497 -26.39 21.48 -34.93
CA ALA A 497 -25.06 21.05 -35.33
C ALA A 497 -24.05 21.85 -34.49
N GLY A 498 -23.86 21.46 -33.23
CA GLY A 498 -22.95 22.14 -32.32
C GLY A 498 -23.06 21.68 -30.88
N ALA A 499 -22.03 22.02 -30.10
CA ALA A 499 -22.03 21.78 -28.67
C ALA A 499 -23.22 22.50 -28.03
N HIS A 500 -23.88 21.86 -27.07
CA HIS A 500 -25.04 22.41 -26.37
C HIS A 500 -25.21 21.75 -24.99
N VAL A 501 -25.92 22.42 -24.09
CA VAL A 501 -26.38 21.80 -22.85
C VAL A 501 -27.67 21.05 -23.16
N ALA A 502 -27.73 19.76 -22.82
CA ALA A 502 -28.93 18.95 -22.88
C ALA A 502 -29.40 18.59 -21.47
N VAL A 503 -30.70 18.36 -21.31
CA VAL A 503 -31.32 17.90 -20.07
C VAL A 503 -31.95 16.54 -20.28
N ILE A 504 -31.73 15.63 -19.34
CA ILE A 504 -32.27 14.27 -19.37
C ILE A 504 -33.34 14.16 -18.29
N ASP A 505 -34.55 13.77 -18.69
CA ASP A 505 -35.67 13.59 -17.78
C ASP A 505 -35.60 12.25 -17.01
N ALA A 506 -36.54 12.08 -16.08
CA ALA A 506 -36.71 10.85 -15.29
C ALA A 506 -36.86 9.56 -16.13
N ARG A 507 -37.26 9.67 -17.40
CA ARG A 507 -37.46 8.56 -18.33
C ARG A 507 -36.24 8.32 -19.23
N GLY A 508 -35.16 9.08 -19.04
CA GLY A 508 -33.98 9.03 -19.90
C GLY A 508 -34.16 9.79 -21.22
N ARG A 509 -35.22 10.58 -21.39
CA ARG A 509 -35.40 11.37 -22.61
C ARG A 509 -34.54 12.62 -22.54
N GLU A 510 -33.72 12.79 -23.56
CA GLU A 510 -32.81 13.92 -23.71
C GLU A 510 -33.50 15.04 -24.49
N GLU A 511 -33.48 16.26 -23.95
CA GLU A 511 -33.98 17.48 -24.60
C GLU A 511 -32.84 18.50 -24.68
N PRO A 512 -32.53 19.07 -25.87
CA PRO A 512 -31.55 20.14 -25.98
C PRO A 512 -32.10 21.40 -25.31
N LEU A 513 -31.30 22.03 -24.43
CA LEU A 513 -31.70 23.21 -23.70
C LEU A 513 -31.11 24.48 -24.32
N ILE A 514 -29.78 24.57 -24.44
CA ILE A 514 -29.10 25.83 -24.80
C ILE A 514 -27.90 25.56 -25.70
N PRO A 515 -27.84 26.14 -26.91
CA PRO A 515 -26.69 25.99 -27.80
C PRO A 515 -25.45 26.69 -27.24
N LEU A 516 -24.31 26.03 -27.36
CA LEU A 516 -22.97 26.54 -27.04
C LEU A 516 -22.19 26.73 -28.35
N GLY A 517 -22.77 27.44 -29.32
CA GLY A 517 -22.21 27.58 -30.67
C GLY A 517 -20.76 28.10 -30.70
N TRP A 518 -20.39 28.89 -29.69
CA TRP A 518 -19.04 29.44 -29.50
C TRP A 518 -17.97 28.42 -29.10
N LEU A 519 -18.35 27.22 -28.66
CA LEU A 519 -17.41 26.20 -28.18
C LEU A 519 -16.58 25.60 -29.33
N ARG A 520 -17.12 25.59 -30.57
CA ARG A 520 -16.52 24.94 -31.74
C ARG A 520 -16.06 25.90 -32.83
N ASP A 521 -15.97 27.20 -32.56
CA ASP A 521 -15.46 28.20 -33.52
C ASP A 521 -14.03 27.87 -34.04
N GLY A 522 -13.29 27.01 -33.32
CA GLY A 522 -11.94 26.54 -33.69
C GLY A 522 -11.83 25.10 -34.23
N GLY A 523 -12.93 24.33 -34.32
CA GLY A 523 -12.95 22.97 -34.89
C GLY A 523 -12.35 21.84 -34.03
N GLY A 524 -11.66 22.15 -32.92
CA GLY A 524 -11.03 21.16 -32.03
C GLY A 524 -11.99 20.49 -31.02
N ASP A 525 -11.51 19.39 -30.42
CA ASP A 525 -12.20 18.67 -29.35
C ASP A 525 -12.32 19.54 -28.08
N VAL A 526 -13.45 19.41 -27.37
CA VAL A 526 -13.70 20.15 -26.12
C VAL A 526 -13.98 19.17 -24.98
N GLN A 527 -13.31 19.37 -23.85
CA GLN A 527 -13.50 18.58 -22.64
C GLN A 527 -14.23 19.39 -21.58
N VAL A 528 -15.21 18.79 -20.90
CA VAL A 528 -15.83 19.38 -19.72
C VAL A 528 -14.98 19.01 -18.50
N VAL A 529 -14.42 20.01 -17.82
CA VAL A 529 -13.46 19.79 -16.70
C VAL A 529 -14.10 19.93 -15.32
N SER A 530 -15.26 20.59 -15.21
CA SER A 530 -16.05 20.65 -13.97
C SER A 530 -17.46 20.10 -14.17
N PRO A 531 -18.10 19.53 -13.13
CA PRO A 531 -19.53 19.24 -13.17
C PRO A 531 -20.36 20.50 -13.48
N ILE A 532 -21.51 20.31 -14.13
CA ILE A 532 -22.51 21.34 -14.31
C ILE A 532 -23.22 21.57 -12.99
N GLU A 533 -23.31 22.82 -12.58
CA GLU A 533 -23.95 23.23 -11.34
C GLU A 533 -25.10 24.20 -11.61
N GLU A 534 -26.30 23.87 -11.12
CA GLU A 534 -27.45 24.78 -11.15
C GLU A 534 -27.44 25.70 -9.93
N GLY A 535 -27.20 26.98 -10.16
CA GLY A 535 -27.25 28.04 -9.15
C GLY A 535 -28.66 28.25 -8.58
N ARG A 536 -28.75 29.01 -7.48
CA ARG A 536 -30.05 29.35 -6.86
C ARG A 536 -30.96 30.18 -7.77
N ASP A 537 -30.37 30.85 -8.75
CA ASP A 537 -31.03 31.61 -9.82
C ASP A 537 -31.44 30.74 -11.02
N GLY A 538 -31.14 29.43 -10.98
CA GLY A 538 -31.39 28.49 -12.08
C GLY A 538 -30.39 28.60 -13.23
N ALA A 539 -29.29 29.35 -13.07
CA ALA A 539 -28.23 29.40 -14.09
C ALA A 539 -27.34 28.16 -13.99
N LEU A 540 -26.94 27.61 -15.14
CA LEU A 540 -26.04 26.46 -15.23
C LEU A 540 -24.60 26.94 -15.36
N SER A 541 -23.71 26.48 -14.49
CA SER A 541 -22.32 26.91 -14.42
C SER A 541 -21.37 25.73 -14.57
N PHE A 542 -20.35 25.84 -15.42
CA PHE A 542 -19.33 24.79 -15.62
C PHE A 542 -18.08 25.36 -16.29
N VAL A 543 -17.02 24.56 -16.36
CA VAL A 543 -15.76 24.89 -17.03
C VAL A 543 -15.49 23.86 -18.13
N VAL A 544 -15.01 24.35 -19.27
CA VAL A 544 -14.53 23.55 -20.39
C VAL A 544 -13.06 23.85 -20.70
N ALA A 545 -12.37 22.89 -21.30
CA ALA A 545 -11.04 23.02 -21.88
C ALA A 545 -11.13 22.77 -23.40
N ASP A 546 -10.54 23.66 -24.20
CA ASP A 546 -10.35 23.40 -25.63
C ASP A 546 -9.16 22.45 -25.90
N GLU A 547 -8.93 22.10 -27.17
CA GLU A 547 -7.82 21.23 -27.60
C GLU A 547 -6.43 21.76 -27.19
N ALA A 548 -6.28 23.09 -27.04
CA ALA A 548 -5.05 23.71 -26.57
C ALA A 548 -4.93 23.72 -25.03
N GLY A 549 -5.89 23.12 -24.32
CA GLY A 549 -6.00 23.14 -22.87
C GLY A 549 -6.46 24.48 -22.29
N ALA A 550 -6.92 25.42 -23.12
CA ALA A 550 -7.34 26.73 -22.64
C ALA A 550 -8.70 26.63 -21.93
N LEU A 551 -8.74 27.05 -20.68
CA LEU A 551 -9.92 26.94 -19.83
C LEU A 551 -10.89 28.10 -20.04
N THR A 552 -12.18 27.78 -20.17
CA THR A 552 -13.28 28.75 -20.25
C THR A 552 -14.38 28.38 -19.26
N ALA A 553 -14.69 29.30 -18.35
CA ALA A 553 -15.87 29.20 -17.50
C ALA A 553 -17.11 29.69 -18.27
N ALA A 554 -18.19 28.92 -18.22
CA ALA A 554 -19.46 29.22 -18.84
C ALA A 554 -20.55 29.33 -17.77
N VAL A 555 -21.36 30.39 -17.84
CA VAL A 555 -22.56 30.54 -17.01
C VAL A 555 -23.74 30.82 -17.92
N VAL A 556 -24.71 29.91 -17.90
CA VAL A 556 -25.84 29.86 -18.81
C VAL A 556 -27.13 30.15 -18.04
N PRO A 557 -27.65 31.38 -18.07
CA PRO A 557 -28.87 31.73 -17.37
C PRO A 557 -30.09 31.06 -18.01
N ARG A 558 -31.14 30.80 -17.21
CA ARG A 558 -32.39 30.21 -17.69
C ARG A 558 -33.06 31.13 -18.72
N GLY A 559 -33.02 30.74 -20.00
CA GLY A 559 -33.64 31.49 -21.10
C GLY A 559 -32.89 32.75 -21.53
N GLY A 560 -31.62 32.93 -21.12
CA GLY A 560 -30.79 34.06 -21.52
C GLY A 560 -29.52 33.64 -22.26
N GLU A 561 -28.71 34.62 -22.66
CA GLU A 561 -27.44 34.40 -23.34
C GLU A 561 -26.36 33.90 -22.37
N ALA A 562 -25.57 32.92 -22.82
CA ALA A 562 -24.47 32.38 -22.03
C ALA A 562 -23.36 33.43 -21.86
N SER A 563 -22.93 33.67 -20.62
CA SER A 563 -21.73 34.44 -20.33
C SER A 563 -20.50 33.52 -20.27
N ARG A 564 -19.36 34.02 -20.75
CA ARG A 564 -18.10 33.28 -20.84
C ARG A 564 -16.94 34.09 -20.26
N ALA A 565 -16.08 33.44 -19.51
CA ALA A 565 -14.85 34.02 -18.99
C ALA A 565 -13.67 33.10 -19.32
N ARG A 566 -12.73 33.59 -20.15
CA ARG A 566 -11.48 32.87 -20.44
C ARG A 566 -10.55 32.96 -19.22
N LEU A 567 -10.09 31.81 -18.74
CA LEU A 567 -9.24 31.71 -17.56
C LEU A 567 -7.77 31.68 -18.01
N ALA A 568 -7.30 32.81 -18.52
CA ALA A 568 -5.97 32.92 -19.12
C ALA A 568 -4.87 32.46 -18.14
N GLY A 569 -4.06 31.47 -18.56
CA GLY A 569 -2.95 30.93 -17.79
C GLY A 569 -3.32 30.04 -16.61
N ALA A 570 -4.59 29.64 -16.49
CA ALA A 570 -4.99 28.57 -15.58
C ALA A 570 -4.76 27.20 -16.26
N ALA A 571 -4.18 26.26 -15.53
CA ALA A 571 -4.02 24.87 -15.94
C ALA A 571 -5.21 24.00 -15.49
N HIS A 572 -5.82 24.33 -14.36
CA HIS A 572 -7.01 23.65 -13.84
C HIS A 572 -8.04 24.64 -13.29
N ALA A 573 -9.32 24.29 -13.40
CA ALA A 573 -10.39 25.06 -12.78
C ALA A 573 -11.59 24.18 -12.44
N LEU A 574 -12.30 24.56 -11.37
CA LEU A 574 -13.43 23.84 -10.82
C LEU A 574 -14.49 24.84 -10.34
N ILE A 575 -15.76 24.51 -10.56
CA ILE A 575 -16.91 25.20 -9.99
C ILE A 575 -17.68 24.21 -9.12
N HIS A 576 -17.95 24.59 -7.87
CA HIS A 576 -18.77 23.82 -6.94
C HIS A 576 -19.32 24.70 -5.81
N GLY A 577 -20.58 24.50 -5.43
CA GLY A 577 -21.27 25.26 -4.38
C GLY A 577 -21.48 26.75 -4.72
N GLY A 578 -21.58 27.09 -6.00
CA GLY A 578 -21.67 28.46 -6.51
C GLY A 578 -20.37 29.25 -6.36
N ARG A 579 -19.26 28.54 -6.17
CA ARG A 579 -17.90 29.09 -6.05
C ARG A 579 -17.01 28.48 -7.13
N GLY A 580 -16.06 29.24 -7.61
CA GLY A 580 -15.09 28.78 -8.61
C GLY A 580 -13.66 29.01 -8.16
N VAL A 581 -12.76 28.11 -8.56
CA VAL A 581 -11.31 28.31 -8.47
C VAL A 581 -10.65 27.96 -9.80
N ALA A 582 -9.62 28.71 -10.17
CA ALA A 582 -8.72 28.40 -11.28
C ALA A 582 -7.28 28.59 -10.83
N VAL A 583 -6.41 27.63 -11.14
CA VAL A 583 -5.00 27.60 -10.71
C VAL A 583 -4.09 27.36 -11.90
N GLY A 584 -2.97 28.09 -11.97
CA GLY A 584 -1.95 27.95 -13.01
C GLY A 584 -0.99 29.14 -13.02
N GLU A 585 0.18 29.03 -13.65
CA GLU A 585 1.20 30.11 -13.79
C GLU A 585 1.52 30.87 -12.49
N GLY A 586 1.51 30.21 -11.32
CA GLY A 586 1.77 30.87 -10.04
C GLY A 586 0.69 31.87 -9.61
N LYS A 587 -0.54 31.74 -10.12
CA LYS A 587 -1.71 32.52 -9.71
C LYS A 587 -2.89 31.62 -9.33
N VAL A 588 -3.73 32.15 -8.46
CA VAL A 588 -5.02 31.56 -8.08
C VAL A 588 -6.09 32.58 -8.39
N LEU A 589 -7.07 32.21 -9.22
CA LEU A 589 -8.26 32.99 -9.48
C LEU A 589 -9.42 32.35 -8.71
N ALA A 590 -10.33 33.19 -8.19
CA ALA A 590 -11.55 32.75 -7.56
C ALA A 590 -12.77 33.43 -8.17
N SER A 591 -13.87 32.71 -8.17
CA SER A 591 -15.20 33.23 -8.43
C SER A 591 -16.09 33.05 -7.21
N THR A 592 -16.79 34.11 -6.81
CA THR A 592 -17.82 34.07 -5.76
C THR A 592 -19.24 34.10 -6.35
N ASP A 593 -19.39 34.07 -7.66
CA ASP A 593 -20.65 34.22 -8.38
C ASP A 593 -20.84 33.12 -9.44
N ALA A 594 -20.46 31.89 -9.08
CA ALA A 594 -20.57 30.69 -9.91
C ALA A 594 -19.89 30.78 -11.29
N GLY A 595 -18.80 31.54 -11.40
CA GLY A 595 -17.97 31.65 -12.61
C GLY A 595 -18.30 32.84 -13.51
N ARG A 596 -19.24 33.73 -13.12
CA ARG A 596 -19.57 34.94 -13.90
C ARG A 596 -18.43 35.96 -13.89
N SER A 597 -17.76 36.11 -12.75
CA SER A 597 -16.56 36.91 -12.59
C SER A 597 -15.46 36.15 -11.88
N TRP A 598 -14.20 36.49 -12.22
CA TRP A 598 -13.01 35.86 -11.70
C TRP A 598 -12.03 36.94 -11.24
N ALA A 599 -11.57 36.85 -10.00
CA ALA A 599 -10.62 37.78 -9.41
C ALA A 599 -9.40 37.03 -8.88
N PRO A 600 -8.20 37.63 -8.95
CA PRO A 600 -7.03 37.04 -8.32
C PRO A 600 -7.21 36.97 -6.80
N VAL A 601 -6.79 35.86 -6.22
CA VAL A 601 -6.70 35.66 -4.77
C VAL A 601 -5.26 35.76 -4.36
N GLU A 602 -4.98 36.61 -3.38
CA GLU A 602 -3.68 36.63 -2.72
C GLU A 602 -3.48 35.32 -1.94
N ALA A 603 -2.65 34.44 -2.50
CA ALA A 603 -2.30 33.16 -1.91
C ALA A 603 -0.88 33.23 -1.30
N PRO A 604 -0.61 32.55 -0.18
CA PRO A 604 0.73 32.47 0.38
C PRO A 604 1.72 31.90 -0.65
N PRO A 605 3.00 32.34 -0.65
CA PRO A 605 4.01 31.85 -1.61
C PRO A 605 4.08 30.33 -1.69
N ARG A 606 4.03 29.63 -0.55
CA ARG A 606 4.05 28.16 -0.51
C ARG A 606 2.85 27.50 -1.19
N ALA A 607 1.66 28.11 -1.14
CA ALA A 607 0.50 27.61 -1.87
C ALA A 607 0.67 27.79 -3.38
N LEU A 608 1.34 28.86 -3.83
CA LEU A 608 1.68 29.08 -5.22
C LEU A 608 2.81 28.15 -5.72
N GLU A 609 3.78 27.83 -4.85
CA GLU A 609 4.80 26.82 -5.14
C GLU A 609 4.16 25.43 -5.29
N ALA A 610 3.19 25.09 -4.43
CA ALA A 610 2.46 23.83 -4.51
C ALA A 610 1.70 23.69 -5.84
N THR A 611 1.01 24.75 -6.32
CA THR A 611 0.34 24.68 -7.63
C THR A 611 1.32 24.44 -8.78
N ALA A 612 2.51 25.04 -8.72
CA ALA A 612 3.54 24.84 -9.74
C ALA A 612 4.13 23.42 -9.73
N GLN A 613 4.27 22.80 -8.56
CA GLN A 613 4.83 21.45 -8.41
C GLN A 613 3.85 20.33 -8.79
N LEU A 614 2.55 20.54 -8.56
CA LEU A 614 1.54 19.51 -8.78
C LEU A 614 1.26 19.26 -10.28
N GLY A 615 1.27 20.31 -11.11
CA GLY A 615 0.97 20.19 -12.54
C GLY A 615 -0.35 19.42 -12.77
N ASP A 616 -0.29 18.33 -13.55
CA ASP A 616 -1.44 17.48 -13.87
C ASP A 616 -2.09 16.81 -12.65
N LEU A 617 -1.37 16.67 -11.53
CA LEU A 617 -1.91 16.10 -10.28
C LEU A 617 -3.04 16.97 -9.68
N LEU A 618 -3.17 18.23 -10.10
CA LEU A 618 -4.29 19.08 -9.71
C LEU A 618 -5.65 18.56 -10.20
N ALA A 619 -5.68 17.69 -11.21
CA ALA A 619 -6.89 16.99 -11.64
C ALA A 619 -7.25 15.78 -10.75
N GLU A 620 -6.34 15.31 -9.89
CA GLU A 620 -6.63 14.19 -9.00
C GLU A 620 -7.67 14.58 -7.93
N PRO A 621 -8.69 13.73 -7.69
CA PRO A 621 -9.71 13.98 -6.68
C PRO A 621 -9.11 14.27 -5.30
N GLY A 622 -9.44 15.44 -4.73
CA GLY A 622 -9.04 15.81 -3.37
C GLY A 622 -7.75 16.65 -3.26
N VAL A 623 -7.01 16.85 -4.35
CA VAL A 623 -5.87 17.78 -4.42
C VAL A 623 -6.39 19.22 -4.52
N LEU A 624 -7.23 19.50 -5.54
CA LEU A 624 -7.96 20.75 -5.67
C LEU A 624 -9.42 20.52 -5.26
N ALA A 625 -9.92 21.31 -4.32
CA ALA A 625 -11.34 21.29 -3.96
C ALA A 625 -11.86 22.70 -3.71
N VAL A 626 -13.12 22.94 -4.07
CA VAL A 626 -13.80 24.20 -3.85
C VAL A 626 -15.22 23.92 -3.39
N ASN A 627 -15.72 24.68 -2.43
CA ASN A 627 -17.11 24.61 -2.01
C ASN A 627 -17.54 25.92 -1.31
N GLU A 628 -18.73 25.92 -0.73
CA GLU A 628 -19.27 27.07 0.01
C GLU A 628 -18.42 27.49 1.21
N VAL A 629 -17.65 26.55 1.79
CA VAL A 629 -16.78 26.77 2.94
C VAL A 629 -15.49 27.47 2.53
N GLY A 630 -14.88 27.04 1.41
CA GLY A 630 -13.57 27.51 1.02
C GLY A 630 -12.94 26.79 -0.17
N LEU A 631 -11.62 26.85 -0.21
CA LEU A 631 -10.76 26.29 -1.25
C LEU A 631 -9.64 25.47 -0.61
N LYS A 632 -9.32 24.32 -1.18
CA LYS A 632 -8.14 23.49 -0.87
C LYS A 632 -7.24 23.42 -2.10
N ILE A 633 -5.95 23.68 -1.92
CA ILE A 633 -4.88 23.43 -2.88
C ILE A 633 -3.85 22.56 -2.17
N ASP A 634 -3.85 21.27 -2.47
CA ASP A 634 -3.05 20.28 -1.75
C ASP A 634 -3.24 20.45 -0.22
N ALA A 635 -2.23 20.79 0.54
CA ALA A 635 -2.35 20.97 1.97
C ALA A 635 -2.75 22.39 2.42
N TYR A 636 -2.89 23.34 1.50
CA TYR A 636 -3.20 24.73 1.81
C TYR A 636 -4.70 25.00 1.69
N LEU A 637 -5.28 25.48 2.78
CA LEU A 637 -6.72 25.71 2.90
C LEU A 637 -7.00 27.21 2.96
N ARG A 638 -7.88 27.71 2.10
CA ARG A 638 -8.50 29.03 2.24
C ARG A 638 -9.91 28.84 2.80
N VAL A 639 -10.12 29.29 4.03
CA VAL A 639 -11.42 29.25 4.70
C VAL A 639 -12.14 30.58 4.49
N GLY A 640 -13.38 30.55 4.01
CA GLY A 640 -14.21 31.74 3.79
C GLY A 640 -13.97 32.42 2.44
N TRP A 641 -14.96 33.19 2.00
CA TRP A 641 -14.97 33.88 0.71
C TRP A 641 -15.03 35.41 0.82
N GLY A 642 -15.14 35.95 2.04
CA GLY A 642 -15.13 37.38 2.29
C GLY A 642 -13.76 38.03 2.03
N PRO A 643 -13.62 39.33 2.34
CA PRO A 643 -12.33 40.01 2.28
C PRO A 643 -11.30 39.27 3.13
N ALA A 644 -10.06 39.25 2.65
CA ALA A 644 -8.96 38.64 3.39
C ALA A 644 -8.83 39.32 4.76
N LEU A 645 -8.72 38.53 5.81
CA LEU A 645 -8.12 39.05 7.03
C LEU A 645 -6.70 39.49 6.68
N PRO A 646 -6.24 40.66 7.16
CA PRO A 646 -4.83 40.99 7.05
C PRO A 646 -4.07 39.78 7.58
N ALA A 647 -3.16 39.25 6.77
CA ALA A 647 -2.37 38.09 7.17
C ALA A 647 -1.84 38.41 8.58
N PRO A 648 -2.10 37.56 9.60
CA PRO A 648 -1.54 37.79 10.92
C PRO A 648 -0.05 38.01 10.68
N GLY A 649 0.43 39.22 11.01
CA GLY A 649 1.65 39.79 10.43
C GLY A 649 2.69 38.71 10.32
N ALA A 650 3.14 38.44 9.07
CA ALA A 650 3.98 37.28 8.74
C ALA A 650 4.92 37.05 9.91
N PRO A 651 4.85 35.87 10.59
CA PRO A 651 5.51 35.67 11.86
C PRO A 651 6.91 36.22 11.71
N ALA A 652 7.22 37.29 12.47
CA ALA A 652 8.45 38.06 12.29
C ALA A 652 9.56 37.05 12.09
N ALA A 653 10.19 37.04 10.90
CA ALA A 653 11.04 35.96 10.43
C ALA A 653 11.78 35.42 11.63
N GLY A 654 11.35 34.23 12.11
CA GLY A 654 11.78 33.74 13.42
C GLY A 654 13.30 33.86 13.49
N PRO A 655 13.90 34.13 14.66
CA PRO A 655 15.34 34.34 14.79
C PRO A 655 16.05 33.33 13.90
N ALA A 656 16.85 33.85 12.95
CA ALA A 656 17.28 33.12 11.76
C ALA A 656 17.59 31.66 12.12
N LEU A 657 16.91 30.73 11.45
CA LEU A 657 16.99 29.28 11.69
C LEU A 657 18.43 28.71 11.52
N ASP A 658 19.41 29.58 11.26
CA ASP A 658 20.82 29.30 10.99
C ASP A 658 21.66 29.01 12.25
N VAL A 659 21.11 29.21 13.47
CA VAL A 659 21.87 28.99 14.73
C VAL A 659 21.62 27.61 15.35
N ALA A 660 20.64 26.85 14.87
CA ALA A 660 20.35 25.52 15.43
C ALA A 660 21.42 24.49 15.04
N PRO A 661 21.84 23.60 15.96
CA PRO A 661 22.79 22.55 15.62
C PRO A 661 22.20 21.60 14.58
N LEU A 662 22.98 21.35 13.52
CA LEU A 662 22.64 20.30 12.55
C LEU A 662 22.80 18.93 13.22
N LEU A 663 21.89 18.02 12.90
CA LEU A 663 22.04 16.62 13.27
C LEU A 663 23.38 16.12 12.75
N PRO A 664 24.16 15.38 13.56
CA PRO A 664 25.44 14.87 13.15
C PRO A 664 25.24 13.79 12.07
N HIS A 665 25.22 14.19 10.80
CA HIS A 665 25.29 13.26 9.69
C HIS A 665 26.76 12.95 9.44
N ARG A 666 27.20 11.74 9.80
CA ARG A 666 28.54 11.27 9.46
C ARG A 666 28.43 10.28 8.31
N PRO A 667 28.45 10.74 7.04
CA PRO A 667 28.53 9.80 5.93
C PRO A 667 29.80 8.96 6.10
N PRO A 668 29.72 7.63 5.94
CA PRO A 668 30.91 6.80 6.00
C PRO A 668 31.91 7.29 4.94
N PRO A 669 33.22 7.33 5.24
CA PRO A 669 34.22 7.75 4.27
C PRO A 669 34.10 6.87 3.02
N ALA A 670 33.98 7.50 1.85
CA ALA A 670 33.87 6.78 0.59
C ALA A 670 35.18 6.02 0.31
N LEU A 671 35.17 4.70 0.51
CA LEU A 671 36.24 3.85 -0.02
C LEU A 671 36.20 3.89 -1.56
N PRO A 672 37.36 3.88 -2.23
CA PRO A 672 37.40 3.97 -3.68
C PRO A 672 36.77 2.72 -4.30
N GLU A 673 35.99 2.92 -5.37
CA GLU A 673 35.37 1.82 -6.09
C GLU A 673 36.42 0.96 -6.78
N ARG A 674 36.16 -0.33 -6.91
CA ARG A 674 36.93 -1.28 -7.72
C ARG A 674 36.08 -1.71 -8.89
N ALA A 675 36.70 -1.81 -10.05
CA ALA A 675 36.06 -2.31 -11.27
C ALA A 675 36.49 -3.77 -11.51
N LEU A 676 35.62 -4.58 -12.12
CA LEU A 676 36.02 -5.87 -12.64
C LEU A 676 36.96 -5.65 -13.83
N ALA A 677 38.27 -5.85 -13.65
CA ALA A 677 39.24 -5.72 -14.73
C ALA A 677 39.61 -7.10 -15.27
N CYS A 678 39.36 -7.35 -16.55
CA CYS A 678 39.70 -8.60 -17.21
C CYS A 678 40.53 -8.36 -18.47
N THR A 679 41.54 -9.20 -18.68
CA THR A 679 42.37 -9.21 -19.89
C THR A 679 42.26 -10.55 -20.59
N THR A 680 42.02 -10.53 -21.90
CA THR A 680 42.04 -11.68 -22.77
C THR A 680 43.46 -12.21 -22.87
N GLN A 681 43.65 -13.48 -22.49
CA GLN A 681 44.95 -14.14 -22.54
C GLN A 681 45.10 -14.93 -23.85
N PRO A 682 46.30 -14.94 -24.47
CA PRO A 682 46.56 -15.79 -25.63
C PRO A 682 46.52 -17.28 -25.23
N GLY A 683 45.94 -18.11 -26.09
CA GLY A 683 45.86 -19.57 -25.92
C GLY A 683 44.43 -20.13 -25.92
N PRO A 684 44.27 -21.45 -26.07
CA PRO A 684 42.95 -22.08 -26.05
C PRO A 684 42.28 -21.88 -24.68
N PRO A 685 40.95 -21.70 -24.63
CA PRO A 685 40.21 -21.64 -23.38
C PRO A 685 40.40 -22.93 -22.57
N PRO A 686 40.40 -22.86 -21.22
CA PRO A 686 40.51 -24.05 -20.39
C PRO A 686 39.38 -25.03 -20.70
N ALA A 687 39.72 -26.28 -21.02
CA ALA A 687 38.75 -27.34 -21.24
C ALA A 687 38.28 -27.94 -19.89
N PRO A 688 36.99 -28.25 -19.72
CA PRO A 688 35.87 -27.99 -20.63
C PRO A 688 35.35 -26.54 -20.55
N GLN A 689 34.91 -25.99 -21.69
CA GLN A 689 34.24 -24.68 -21.74
C GLN A 689 32.87 -24.76 -21.08
N GLY A 690 32.52 -23.77 -20.24
CA GLY A 690 31.20 -23.67 -19.66
C GLY A 690 30.14 -23.20 -20.68
N VAL A 691 28.89 -23.62 -20.49
CA VAL A 691 27.72 -23.13 -21.24
C VAL A 691 27.55 -21.62 -20.96
N PRO A 692 27.43 -20.78 -21.99
CA PRO A 692 27.23 -19.34 -21.81
C PRO A 692 25.85 -19.06 -21.18
N PRO A 693 25.69 -17.92 -20.47
CA PRO A 693 24.38 -17.49 -19.98
C PRO A 693 23.39 -17.35 -21.15
N PRO A 694 22.16 -17.88 -21.04
CA PRO A 694 21.18 -17.78 -22.10
C PRO A 694 20.81 -16.31 -22.36
N SER A 695 20.49 -15.98 -23.61
CA SER A 695 19.97 -14.67 -24.00
C SER A 695 18.51 -14.48 -23.58
N SER A 696 17.74 -15.57 -23.54
CA SER A 696 16.30 -15.58 -23.27
C SER A 696 15.85 -16.85 -22.53
N ALA A 697 14.63 -16.82 -21.98
CA ALA A 697 14.01 -18.00 -21.35
C ALA A 697 13.76 -19.14 -22.36
N GLN A 698 13.45 -18.83 -23.62
CA GLN A 698 13.27 -19.83 -24.68
C GLN A 698 14.58 -20.53 -25.02
N GLU A 699 15.69 -19.80 -25.04
CA GLU A 699 17.00 -20.38 -25.25
C GLU A 699 17.42 -21.27 -24.08
N ALA A 700 17.17 -20.82 -22.84
CA ALA A 700 17.39 -21.64 -21.65
C ALA A 700 16.62 -22.97 -21.73
N LEU A 701 15.36 -22.92 -22.17
CA LEU A 701 14.53 -24.10 -22.42
C LEU A 701 15.13 -25.01 -23.50
N ALA A 702 15.58 -24.45 -24.62
CA ALA A 702 16.19 -25.24 -25.70
C ALA A 702 17.48 -25.94 -25.25
N LEU A 703 18.33 -25.23 -24.49
CA LEU A 703 19.55 -25.76 -23.88
C LEU A 703 19.25 -26.91 -22.92
N LEU A 704 18.23 -26.78 -22.07
CA LEU A 704 17.88 -27.80 -21.09
C LEU A 704 17.10 -28.98 -21.70
N ALA A 705 16.22 -28.74 -22.66
CA ALA A 705 15.43 -29.79 -23.32
C ALA A 705 16.29 -30.71 -24.20
N GLY A 706 17.50 -30.27 -24.60
CA GLY A 706 18.51 -31.12 -25.23
C GLY A 706 18.07 -31.76 -26.54
N GLY A 707 17.31 -31.03 -27.37
CA GLY A 707 16.82 -31.49 -28.67
C GLY A 707 15.73 -32.56 -28.61
N ALA A 708 15.14 -32.79 -27.45
CA ALA A 708 14.17 -33.85 -27.28
C ALA A 708 12.81 -33.43 -27.87
N THR A 709 12.55 -33.79 -29.12
CA THR A 709 11.25 -33.61 -29.78
C THR A 709 10.11 -34.19 -28.92
N PRO A 710 8.96 -33.50 -28.80
CA PRO A 710 7.80 -34.07 -28.11
C PRO A 710 7.49 -35.43 -28.73
N GLY A 711 7.44 -36.46 -27.88
CA GLY A 711 7.17 -37.82 -28.34
C GLY A 711 5.78 -37.91 -28.97
N PRO A 712 5.59 -38.71 -30.03
CA PRO A 712 4.27 -38.98 -30.57
C PRO A 712 3.47 -39.74 -29.50
N ALA A 713 2.32 -39.20 -29.10
CA ALA A 713 1.40 -39.69 -28.07
C ALA A 713 1.70 -39.30 -26.61
N GLY A 714 1.40 -38.05 -26.23
CA GLY A 714 0.84 -37.67 -24.91
C GLY A 714 1.52 -38.09 -23.59
N GLN A 715 2.67 -38.76 -23.63
CA GLN A 715 3.32 -39.43 -22.49
C GLN A 715 4.43 -38.61 -21.83
N ARG A 716 4.57 -37.35 -22.24
CA ARG A 716 5.63 -36.46 -21.76
C ARG A 716 5.09 -35.07 -21.49
N ARG A 717 5.24 -34.61 -20.25
CA ARG A 717 4.95 -33.23 -19.85
C ARG A 717 6.25 -32.60 -19.35
N ALA A 718 6.59 -31.44 -19.92
CA ALA A 718 7.68 -30.61 -19.44
C ALA A 718 7.09 -29.38 -18.74
N SER A 719 7.65 -29.04 -17.58
CA SER A 719 7.39 -27.77 -16.89
C SER A 719 8.72 -27.10 -16.60
N SER A 720 8.79 -25.79 -16.79
CA SER A 720 10.02 -25.02 -16.60
C SER A 720 9.79 -23.85 -15.69
N VAL A 721 10.76 -23.59 -14.83
CA VAL A 721 10.79 -22.42 -13.96
C VAL A 721 12.16 -21.78 -14.09
N SER A 722 12.21 -20.47 -13.92
CA SER A 722 13.43 -19.69 -13.69
C SER A 722 13.30 -19.07 -12.31
N ASP A 723 14.36 -19.05 -11.50
CA ASP A 723 14.31 -18.33 -10.21
C ASP A 723 14.12 -16.81 -10.41
N ARG A 724 14.40 -16.33 -11.64
CA ARG A 724 14.22 -14.95 -12.16
C ARG A 724 14.96 -13.89 -11.33
N ARG A 725 15.78 -14.30 -10.39
CA ARG A 725 16.38 -13.39 -9.41
C ARG A 725 17.40 -12.45 -10.05
N TRP A 726 18.15 -12.95 -11.02
CA TRP A 726 19.31 -12.26 -11.62
C TRP A 726 19.19 -12.14 -13.14
N GLY A 727 17.95 -12.05 -13.64
CA GLY A 727 17.69 -11.98 -15.08
C GLY A 727 18.36 -13.16 -15.83
N PRO A 728 19.20 -12.92 -16.84
CA PRO A 728 19.87 -13.99 -17.58
C PRO A 728 20.95 -14.78 -16.81
N LEU A 729 21.39 -14.30 -15.64
CA LEU A 729 22.26 -15.06 -14.74
C LEU A 729 21.49 -15.93 -13.75
N SER A 730 20.15 -15.90 -13.80
CA SER A 730 19.27 -16.74 -12.98
C SER A 730 19.49 -18.21 -13.26
N THR A 731 19.35 -19.05 -12.23
CA THR A 731 19.29 -20.49 -12.44
C THR A 731 18.04 -20.82 -13.25
N VAL A 732 18.13 -21.81 -14.14
CA VAL A 732 17.02 -22.30 -14.96
C VAL A 732 16.87 -23.81 -14.79
N ALA A 733 15.64 -24.31 -14.69
CA ALA A 733 15.35 -25.74 -14.58
C ALA A 733 14.13 -26.18 -15.37
N VAL A 734 14.17 -27.43 -15.84
CA VAL A 734 13.08 -28.11 -16.56
C VAL A 734 12.84 -29.48 -15.94
N LEU A 735 11.61 -29.72 -15.50
CA LEU A 735 11.13 -31.02 -15.03
C LEU A 735 10.34 -31.71 -16.13
N GLU A 736 10.75 -32.91 -16.50
CA GLU A 736 10.07 -33.78 -17.46
C GLU A 736 9.50 -35.00 -16.75
N ALA A 737 8.19 -35.22 -16.86
CA ALA A 737 7.54 -36.45 -16.40
C ALA A 737 7.36 -37.41 -17.57
N THR A 738 7.83 -38.65 -17.42
CA THR A 738 7.81 -39.70 -18.46
C THR A 738 7.18 -40.97 -17.93
N ALA A 739 6.39 -41.63 -18.79
CA ALA A 739 5.79 -42.92 -18.47
C ALA A 739 6.85 -44.00 -18.55
N THR A 740 6.97 -44.86 -17.53
CA THR A 740 7.69 -46.12 -17.72
C THR A 740 6.75 -47.10 -18.43
N ASP A 741 6.73 -47.09 -19.76
CA ASP A 741 5.90 -47.97 -20.60
C ASP A 741 6.33 -49.45 -20.47
N GLY A 742 5.45 -50.45 -20.55
CA GLY A 742 4.15 -50.48 -21.23
C GLY A 742 3.02 -51.24 -20.51
N ALA A 743 2.67 -50.84 -19.30
CA ALA A 743 1.49 -51.36 -18.59
C ALA A 743 0.16 -50.71 -19.04
N ALA A 744 0.20 -49.46 -19.55
CA ALA A 744 -1.01 -48.68 -19.85
C ALA A 744 -1.83 -49.21 -21.04
N ARG A 745 -1.25 -50.00 -21.95
CA ARG A 745 -1.97 -50.54 -23.12
C ARG A 745 -2.73 -51.86 -22.88
N ARG A 746 -2.63 -52.48 -21.69
CA ARG A 746 -3.31 -53.78 -21.41
C ARG A 746 -4.35 -53.76 -20.28
N ALA A 747 -4.54 -52.64 -19.58
CA ALA A 747 -5.55 -52.53 -18.54
C ALA A 747 -6.90 -52.14 -19.17
N GLY A 748 -7.79 -53.12 -19.38
CA GLY A 748 -9.18 -52.85 -19.75
C GLY A 748 -9.94 -52.09 -18.65
N PRO A 749 -11.12 -51.48 -18.96
CA PRO A 749 -11.76 -50.45 -18.14
C PRO A 749 -12.32 -50.86 -16.75
N GLY A 750 -11.95 -52.02 -16.19
CA GLY A 750 -12.75 -52.65 -15.13
C GLY A 750 -12.04 -53.10 -13.85
N ARG A 751 -10.73 -52.88 -13.66
CA ARG A 751 -10.04 -53.24 -12.41
C ARG A 751 -9.11 -52.11 -12.00
N GLY A 752 -9.20 -51.65 -10.74
CA GLY A 752 -8.43 -50.55 -10.16
C GLY A 752 -6.96 -50.62 -10.56
N ALA A 753 -6.61 -49.92 -11.64
CA ALA A 753 -5.28 -49.95 -12.20
C ALA A 753 -4.40 -49.12 -11.28
N ALA A 754 -3.37 -49.75 -10.70
CA ALA A 754 -2.32 -49.02 -9.99
C ALA A 754 -1.81 -47.90 -10.91
N ALA A 755 -1.75 -46.68 -10.37
CA ALA A 755 -1.32 -45.51 -11.13
C ALA A 755 0.01 -45.83 -11.85
N PRO A 756 0.15 -45.49 -13.14
CA PRO A 756 1.34 -45.79 -13.90
C PRO A 756 2.56 -45.19 -13.20
N ARG A 757 3.65 -45.97 -13.10
CA ARG A 757 4.91 -45.47 -12.55
C ARG A 757 5.43 -44.37 -13.47
N VAL A 758 5.60 -43.18 -12.90
CA VAL A 758 6.15 -42.01 -13.60
C VAL A 758 7.61 -41.87 -13.21
N SER A 759 8.49 -41.65 -14.19
CA SER A 759 9.86 -41.23 -13.95
C SER A 759 10.01 -39.74 -14.25
N TRP A 760 10.66 -39.03 -13.34
CA TRP A 760 10.99 -37.63 -13.47
C TRP A 760 12.42 -37.46 -13.94
N THR A 761 12.63 -36.58 -14.91
CA THR A 761 13.95 -36.08 -15.31
C THR A 761 13.98 -34.58 -15.11
N LEU A 762 14.75 -34.11 -14.13
CA LEU A 762 14.99 -32.71 -13.87
C LEU A 762 16.33 -32.30 -14.47
N ARG A 763 16.36 -31.24 -15.25
CA ARG A 763 17.59 -30.65 -15.83
C ARG A 763 17.73 -29.21 -15.39
N TRP A 764 18.93 -28.77 -15.05
CA TRP A 764 19.18 -27.39 -14.64
C TRP A 764 20.54 -26.87 -15.09
N LEU A 765 20.65 -25.54 -15.16
CA LEU A 765 21.87 -24.80 -15.43
C LEU A 765 21.94 -23.62 -14.44
N ASP A 766 23.08 -23.49 -13.77
CA ASP A 766 23.45 -22.32 -12.97
C ASP A 766 24.45 -21.49 -13.80
N PRO A 767 24.02 -20.38 -14.41
CA PRO A 767 24.90 -19.57 -15.26
C PRO A 767 26.02 -18.88 -14.50
N THR A 768 25.96 -18.79 -13.16
CA THR A 768 26.97 -18.12 -12.33
C THR A 768 28.20 -18.98 -12.05
N GLU A 769 28.09 -20.31 -12.24
CA GLU A 769 29.16 -21.26 -11.98
C GLU A 769 30.30 -21.12 -13.03
N PRO A 770 31.57 -20.96 -12.62
CA PRO A 770 32.70 -21.09 -13.55
C PRO A 770 32.72 -22.50 -14.17
N GLY A 771 32.71 -22.58 -15.50
CA GLY A 771 32.56 -23.85 -16.20
C GLY A 771 31.13 -24.42 -16.12
N ALA A 772 30.12 -23.54 -16.05
CA ALA A 772 28.71 -23.93 -15.95
C ALA A 772 28.35 -25.04 -16.95
N ARG A 773 27.57 -26.02 -16.51
CA ARG A 773 27.16 -27.16 -17.34
C ARG A 773 25.71 -27.52 -17.06
N VAL A 774 25.03 -28.04 -18.08
CA VAL A 774 23.69 -28.62 -17.89
C VAL A 774 23.84 -29.88 -17.04
N ARG A 775 23.11 -29.92 -15.94
CA ARG A 775 23.05 -31.04 -15.01
C ARG A 775 21.70 -31.70 -15.13
N SER A 776 21.65 -33.00 -14.85
CA SER A 776 20.42 -33.77 -14.89
C SER A 776 20.33 -34.74 -13.72
N TRP A 777 19.12 -34.91 -13.21
CA TRP A 777 18.75 -35.94 -12.27
C TRP A 777 17.53 -36.68 -12.83
N THR A 778 17.57 -38.02 -12.80
CA THR A 778 16.44 -38.87 -13.20
C THR A 778 16.13 -39.85 -12.10
N GLY A 779 14.85 -39.98 -11.73
CA GLY A 779 14.40 -40.92 -10.71
C GLY A 779 12.90 -41.21 -10.80
N PRO A 780 12.38 -42.11 -9.94
CA PRO A 780 10.95 -42.35 -9.83
C PRO A 780 10.24 -41.16 -9.19
N ALA A 781 9.02 -40.86 -9.64
CA ALA A 781 8.13 -39.93 -8.95
C ALA A 781 7.74 -40.50 -7.56
N PRO A 782 7.49 -39.65 -6.55
CA PRO A 782 6.95 -40.09 -5.26
C PRO A 782 5.63 -40.85 -5.42
N GLU A 783 5.33 -41.72 -4.46
CA GLU A 783 4.11 -42.54 -4.49
C GLU A 783 2.84 -41.66 -4.55
N GLY A 784 1.90 -42.06 -5.40
CA GLY A 784 0.64 -41.33 -5.63
C GLY A 784 0.79 -40.03 -6.44
N VAL A 785 1.93 -39.78 -7.07
CA VAL A 785 2.11 -38.62 -7.96
C VAL A 785 2.02 -39.06 -9.43
N GLY A 786 1.10 -38.42 -10.18
CA GLY A 786 0.87 -38.71 -11.59
C GLY A 786 1.73 -37.89 -12.57
N TYR A 787 1.32 -37.89 -13.84
CA TYR A 787 1.90 -37.07 -14.91
C TYR A 787 1.58 -35.58 -14.79
N ASP A 788 0.73 -35.20 -13.84
CA ASP A 788 0.24 -33.86 -13.64
C ASP A 788 1.22 -32.96 -12.87
N ALA A 789 2.42 -33.46 -12.56
CA ALA A 789 3.49 -32.73 -11.89
C ALA A 789 3.88 -31.43 -12.62
N ILE A 790 3.81 -30.32 -11.88
CA ILE A 790 4.24 -28.98 -12.32
C ILE A 790 5.34 -28.51 -11.38
N LEU A 791 6.51 -28.23 -11.93
CA LEU A 791 7.58 -27.53 -11.22
C LEU A 791 7.08 -26.12 -10.85
N THR A 792 7.05 -25.79 -9.55
CA THR A 792 6.55 -24.49 -9.07
C THR A 792 7.69 -23.58 -8.62
N ARG A 793 8.72 -24.13 -7.97
CA ARG A 793 9.86 -23.41 -7.42
C ARG A 793 11.11 -24.28 -7.54
N PHE A 794 12.29 -23.68 -7.57
CA PHE A 794 13.54 -24.40 -7.41
C PHE A 794 14.69 -23.46 -7.06
N ALA A 795 15.76 -24.03 -6.55
CA ALA A 795 17.07 -23.42 -6.45
C ALA A 795 18.13 -24.49 -6.65
N ALA A 796 19.30 -24.13 -7.18
CA ALA A 796 20.40 -25.05 -7.33
C ALA A 796 21.73 -24.43 -6.90
N SER A 797 22.67 -25.27 -6.52
CA SER A 797 24.06 -24.87 -6.28
C SER A 797 24.97 -26.04 -6.64
N GLY A 798 25.66 -25.93 -7.77
CA GLY A 798 26.49 -27.00 -8.32
C GLY A 798 25.67 -28.27 -8.60
N ASP A 799 26.06 -29.40 -8.01
CA ASP A 799 25.39 -30.70 -8.18
C ASP A 799 24.15 -30.90 -7.30
N ARG A 800 23.67 -29.86 -6.61
CA ARG A 800 22.55 -29.95 -5.68
C ARG A 800 21.41 -29.08 -6.14
N ILE A 801 20.19 -29.57 -5.96
CA ILE A 801 18.97 -28.88 -6.32
C ILE A 801 17.89 -29.16 -5.27
N VAL A 802 17.13 -28.12 -4.93
CA VAL A 802 15.85 -28.24 -4.23
C VAL A 802 14.77 -27.67 -5.14
N PHE A 803 13.62 -28.32 -5.21
CA PHE A 803 12.53 -27.90 -6.08
C PHE A 803 11.16 -28.29 -5.51
N GLY A 804 10.20 -27.39 -5.69
CA GLY A 804 8.80 -27.57 -5.38
C GLY A 804 8.05 -28.13 -6.59
N VAL A 805 7.19 -29.12 -6.37
CA VAL A 805 6.33 -29.72 -7.38
C VAL A 805 4.90 -29.73 -6.88
N ARG A 806 3.98 -29.18 -7.67
CA ARG A 806 2.54 -29.34 -7.44
C ARG A 806 2.04 -30.51 -8.26
N ALA A 807 1.44 -31.50 -7.61
CA ALA A 807 0.87 -32.65 -8.29
C ALA A 807 -0.26 -33.28 -7.47
N SER A 808 -1.37 -33.59 -8.13
CA SER A 808 -2.54 -34.24 -7.56
C SER A 808 -3.11 -33.48 -6.35
N GLY A 809 -3.09 -32.14 -6.42
CA GLY A 809 -3.54 -31.24 -5.34
C GLY A 809 -2.57 -31.10 -4.16
N ARG A 810 -1.39 -31.74 -4.22
CA ARG A 810 -0.36 -31.70 -3.18
C ARG A 810 0.80 -30.81 -3.60
N ASP A 811 1.40 -30.15 -2.62
CA ASP A 811 2.66 -29.42 -2.79
C ASP A 811 3.81 -30.25 -2.18
N LEU A 812 4.74 -30.67 -3.03
CA LEU A 812 5.87 -31.52 -2.68
C LEU A 812 7.15 -30.71 -2.75
N LEU A 813 7.99 -30.82 -1.74
CA LEU A 813 9.35 -30.30 -1.74
C LEU A 813 10.33 -31.46 -1.94
N VAL A 814 11.17 -31.35 -2.96
CA VAL A 814 12.11 -32.40 -3.36
C VAL A 814 13.51 -31.85 -3.36
N ARG A 815 14.46 -32.57 -2.76
CA ARG A 815 15.88 -32.31 -2.92
C ARG A 815 16.55 -33.50 -3.60
N ALA A 816 17.40 -33.21 -4.56
CA ALA A 816 18.02 -34.22 -5.40
C ALA A 816 19.50 -33.91 -5.66
N ARG A 817 20.24 -34.96 -5.97
CA ARG A 817 21.65 -34.93 -6.36
C ARG A 817 21.90 -36.01 -7.43
N PRO A 818 22.74 -35.76 -8.45
CA PRO A 818 23.17 -36.80 -9.38
C PRO A 818 23.74 -38.03 -8.65
N GLY A 819 23.27 -39.22 -9.01
CA GLY A 819 23.73 -40.49 -8.43
C GLY A 819 23.15 -40.87 -7.08
N ARG A 820 22.26 -40.07 -6.48
CA ARG A 820 21.54 -40.41 -5.23
C ARG A 820 20.02 -40.37 -5.46
N GLY A 821 19.29 -41.20 -4.71
CA GLY A 821 17.83 -41.15 -4.66
C GLY A 821 17.33 -39.77 -4.18
N PRO A 822 16.18 -39.30 -4.69
CA PRO A 822 15.60 -38.04 -4.25
C PRO A 822 15.05 -38.20 -2.84
N GLU A 823 15.04 -37.10 -2.09
CA GLU A 823 14.26 -37.00 -0.87
C GLU A 823 13.09 -36.06 -1.14
N ALA A 824 11.88 -36.55 -0.94
CA ALA A 824 10.64 -35.81 -1.16
C ALA A 824 9.82 -35.78 0.12
N VAL A 825 9.26 -34.61 0.42
CA VAL A 825 8.38 -34.39 1.56
C VAL A 825 7.20 -33.55 1.11
N GLU A 826 6.00 -33.88 1.59
CA GLU A 826 4.84 -33.01 1.42
C GLU A 826 4.97 -31.83 2.38
N ALA A 827 4.91 -30.61 1.84
CA ALA A 827 5.10 -29.41 2.63
C ALA A 827 4.07 -28.36 2.23
N PRO A 828 3.52 -27.62 3.20
CA PRO A 828 2.54 -26.59 2.91
C PRO A 828 3.22 -25.40 2.22
N GLN A 829 2.42 -24.55 1.57
CA GLN A 829 2.92 -23.46 0.74
C GLN A 829 3.78 -22.46 1.53
N GLU A 830 3.51 -22.27 2.82
CA GLU A 830 4.26 -21.38 3.72
C GLU A 830 5.67 -21.91 4.03
N LEU A 831 5.94 -23.18 3.73
CA LEU A 831 7.28 -23.77 3.83
C LEU A 831 7.98 -23.87 2.48
N MET A 832 7.33 -23.49 1.38
CA MET A 832 7.96 -23.54 0.06
C MET A 832 9.02 -22.44 -0.10
N PRO A 833 10.15 -22.71 -0.78
CA PRO A 833 11.14 -21.69 -1.09
C PRO A 833 10.55 -20.57 -1.97
N GLU A 834 10.55 -19.34 -1.45
CA GLU A 834 10.14 -18.15 -2.19
C GLU A 834 11.32 -17.25 -2.55
N ALA A 835 12.29 -17.16 -1.66
CA ALA A 835 13.42 -16.24 -1.75
C ALA A 835 14.76 -16.98 -1.74
N GLU A 836 15.75 -16.44 -1.02
CA GLU A 836 17.15 -16.85 -1.11
C GLU A 836 17.31 -18.24 -0.55
N VAL A 837 17.89 -19.16 -1.33
CA VAL A 837 18.14 -20.53 -0.89
C VAL A 837 19.64 -20.74 -0.78
N ALA A 838 20.09 -21.11 0.41
CA ALA A 838 21.48 -21.39 0.70
C ALA A 838 21.66 -22.89 0.98
N PHE A 839 22.56 -23.52 0.22
CA PHE A 839 22.91 -24.93 0.39
C PHE A 839 24.15 -25.05 1.27
N GLY A 840 24.14 -25.94 2.26
CA GLY A 840 25.28 -26.14 3.18
C GLY A 840 26.58 -26.56 2.50
N GLU A 841 27.68 -26.75 3.23
CA GLU A 841 28.94 -27.19 2.60
C GLU A 841 28.95 -28.69 2.29
N ALA A 842 28.49 -29.50 3.24
CA ALA A 842 28.39 -30.94 3.04
C ALA A 842 27.36 -31.27 1.93
N PRO A 843 27.59 -32.34 1.13
CA PRO A 843 26.64 -32.76 0.09
C PRO A 843 25.23 -32.99 0.63
N ASP A 844 25.13 -33.51 1.85
CA ASP A 844 23.88 -33.81 2.55
C ASP A 844 23.56 -32.81 3.66
N GLY A 845 24.27 -31.68 3.65
CA GLY A 845 24.12 -30.61 4.62
C GLY A 845 22.73 -29.97 4.60
N PRO A 846 22.44 -29.14 5.60
CA PRO A 846 21.19 -28.40 5.65
C PRO A 846 21.03 -27.45 4.44
N ILE A 847 19.79 -27.30 4.01
CA ILE A 847 19.36 -26.27 3.06
C ILE A 847 18.54 -25.25 3.86
N ALA A 848 18.77 -23.96 3.66
CA ALA A 848 18.03 -22.92 4.35
C ALA A 848 17.48 -21.89 3.36
N TRP A 849 16.31 -21.32 3.67
CA TRP A 849 15.72 -20.24 2.87
C TRP A 849 14.83 -19.32 3.69
N LEU A 850 14.55 -18.14 3.13
CA LEU A 850 13.56 -17.21 3.68
C LEU A 850 12.20 -17.40 2.99
N HIS A 851 11.14 -17.40 3.79
CA HIS A 851 9.74 -17.31 3.34
C HIS A 851 9.05 -16.26 4.20
N GLY A 852 8.63 -15.14 3.60
CA GLY A 852 8.16 -13.98 4.36
C GLY A 852 9.20 -13.56 5.43
N PRO A 853 8.83 -13.44 6.72
CA PRO A 853 9.76 -13.19 7.82
C PRO A 853 10.42 -14.46 8.38
N SER A 854 10.01 -15.65 7.96
CA SER A 854 10.48 -16.92 8.53
C SER A 854 11.76 -17.41 7.86
N LEU A 855 12.75 -17.78 8.67
CA LEU A 855 13.93 -18.55 8.24
C LEU A 855 13.63 -20.04 8.40
N ILE A 856 13.60 -20.75 7.28
CA ILE A 856 13.31 -22.18 7.20
C ILE A 856 14.62 -22.92 6.98
N ALA A 857 14.76 -24.08 7.62
CA ALA A 857 15.84 -25.02 7.36
C ALA A 857 15.29 -26.43 7.12
N TRP A 858 15.98 -27.16 6.25
CA TRP A 858 15.68 -28.54 5.92
C TRP A 858 16.95 -29.39 5.97
N ARG A 859 16.96 -30.36 6.88
CA ARG A 859 18.01 -31.36 7.04
C ARG A 859 17.60 -32.67 6.39
N SER A 860 18.59 -33.44 5.96
CA SER A 860 18.40 -34.79 5.42
C SER A 860 17.62 -35.68 6.38
N GLY A 861 16.55 -36.30 5.90
CA GLY A 861 15.71 -37.22 6.67
C GLY A 861 14.71 -36.53 7.62
N GLU A 862 14.57 -35.20 7.54
CA GLU A 862 13.64 -34.40 8.35
C GLU A 862 12.64 -33.67 7.44
N ALA A 863 11.53 -33.15 7.99
CA ALA A 863 10.68 -32.20 7.27
C ALA A 863 11.27 -30.78 7.34
N PRO A 864 11.05 -29.91 6.32
CA PRO A 864 11.40 -28.50 6.43
C PRO A 864 10.65 -27.90 7.62
N ARG A 865 11.33 -27.04 8.40
CA ARG A 865 10.71 -26.35 9.52
C ARG A 865 11.25 -24.93 9.68
N PRO A 866 10.41 -23.99 10.14
CA PRO A 866 10.89 -22.67 10.48
C PRO A 866 11.76 -22.78 11.75
N ILE A 867 12.96 -22.20 11.71
CA ILE A 867 13.93 -22.21 12.81
C ILE A 867 14.04 -20.86 13.52
N ALA A 868 13.63 -19.77 12.85
CA ALA A 868 13.57 -18.43 13.43
C ALA A 868 12.62 -17.53 12.65
N SER A 869 12.15 -16.46 13.29
CA SER A 869 11.48 -15.32 12.65
C SER A 869 12.38 -14.09 12.67
N VAL A 870 12.45 -13.39 11.54
CA VAL A 870 13.29 -12.21 11.32
C VAL A 870 12.40 -10.99 11.13
N ALA A 871 12.27 -10.17 12.17
CA ALA A 871 11.49 -8.93 12.18
C ALA A 871 12.26 -7.77 11.52
N SER A 872 12.57 -7.86 10.23
CA SER A 872 13.43 -6.86 9.58
C SER A 872 12.83 -6.19 8.35
N ARG A 873 13.02 -4.87 8.26
CA ARG A 873 12.81 -4.07 7.04
C ARG A 873 14.07 -3.99 6.18
N GLY A 874 15.24 -4.29 6.76
CA GLY A 874 16.52 -4.32 6.09
C GLY A 874 16.61 -5.40 5.02
N ALA A 875 17.59 -5.24 4.14
CA ALA A 875 17.90 -6.24 3.14
C ALA A 875 18.51 -7.48 3.79
N ARG A 876 17.98 -8.67 3.48
CA ARG A 876 18.41 -9.92 4.10
C ARG A 876 19.28 -10.70 3.13
N ALA A 877 20.34 -11.35 3.63
CA ALA A 877 21.12 -12.31 2.86
C ALA A 877 21.42 -13.55 3.72
N LEU A 878 21.29 -14.73 3.12
CA LEU A 878 21.56 -16.00 3.75
C LEU A 878 22.91 -16.52 3.32
N GLY A 879 23.73 -16.82 4.32
CA GLY A 879 24.99 -17.49 4.11
C GLY A 879 24.81 -18.99 3.99
N GLN A 880 25.81 -19.63 3.41
CA GLN A 880 25.92 -21.07 3.32
C GLN A 880 25.77 -21.73 4.72
N PRO A 881 24.77 -22.59 4.94
CA PRO A 881 24.60 -23.31 6.20
C PRO A 881 25.83 -24.14 6.59
N THR A 882 26.18 -24.09 7.87
CA THR A 882 27.31 -24.83 8.47
C THR A 882 26.83 -25.71 9.62
N ALA A 883 27.74 -26.44 10.26
CA ALA A 883 27.42 -27.18 11.48
C ALA A 883 27.01 -26.26 12.65
N ALA A 884 27.48 -25.00 12.66
CA ALA A 884 27.12 -24.02 13.68
C ALA A 884 25.72 -23.41 13.46
N GLY A 885 25.20 -23.44 12.22
CA GLY A 885 23.91 -22.87 11.87
C GLY A 885 23.91 -22.18 10.51
N VAL A 886 22.90 -21.33 10.29
CA VAL A 886 22.71 -20.54 9.07
C VAL A 886 23.22 -19.12 9.31
N PRO A 887 24.32 -18.69 8.66
CA PRO A 887 24.73 -17.29 8.69
C PRO A 887 23.65 -16.40 8.05
N LEU A 888 23.35 -15.27 8.68
CA LEU A 888 22.37 -14.29 8.26
C LEU A 888 23.03 -12.92 8.30
N LEU A 889 22.92 -12.16 7.21
CA LEU A 889 23.27 -10.75 7.16
C LEU A 889 22.00 -9.91 7.03
N LEU A 890 21.95 -8.83 7.80
CA LEU A 890 20.95 -7.78 7.72
C LEU A 890 21.65 -6.49 7.30
N GLY A 891 21.38 -6.08 6.06
CA GLY A 891 21.90 -4.86 5.47
C GLY A 891 20.94 -3.70 5.64
N PHE A 892 21.45 -2.63 6.23
CA PHE A 892 20.86 -1.31 6.33
C PHE A 892 21.74 -0.34 5.53
N ARG A 893 21.36 0.93 5.44
CA ARG A 893 22.11 1.94 4.72
C ARG A 893 23.48 2.19 5.33
N ASP A 894 23.54 2.36 6.65
CA ASP A 894 24.77 2.76 7.36
C ASP A 894 25.36 1.62 8.21
N LEU A 895 24.63 0.51 8.32
CA LEU A 895 25.00 -0.62 9.16
C LEU A 895 24.75 -1.93 8.44
N THR A 896 25.58 -2.93 8.69
CA THR A 896 25.24 -4.33 8.40
C THR A 896 25.55 -5.17 9.61
N LEU A 897 24.64 -6.07 9.94
CA LEU A 897 24.77 -6.97 11.07
C LEU A 897 24.79 -8.42 10.62
N GLY A 898 25.69 -9.20 11.20
CA GLY A 898 25.81 -10.63 11.00
C GLY A 898 25.40 -11.42 12.24
N ARG A 899 24.77 -12.58 12.02
CA ARG A 899 24.49 -13.59 13.04
C ARG A 899 24.49 -14.98 12.44
N THR A 900 24.98 -15.98 13.16
CA THR A 900 24.73 -17.39 12.82
C THR A 900 23.53 -17.90 13.60
N VAL A 901 22.44 -18.25 12.90
CA VAL A 901 21.22 -18.78 13.50
C VAL A 901 21.36 -20.30 13.66
N PRO A 902 21.38 -20.85 14.89
CA PRO A 902 21.56 -22.27 15.09
C PRO A 902 20.39 -23.05 14.49
N ILE A 903 20.68 -24.23 13.91
CA ILE A 903 19.65 -25.18 13.45
C ILE A 903 19.41 -26.15 14.60
N PRO A 904 18.26 -26.12 15.29
CA PRO A 904 18.00 -27.02 16.41
C PRO A 904 18.06 -28.49 15.94
N PRO A 905 18.53 -29.43 16.79
CA PRO A 905 18.40 -30.85 16.48
C PRO A 905 16.92 -31.19 16.26
N ALA A 906 16.64 -32.20 15.42
CA ALA A 906 15.28 -32.71 15.31
C ALA A 906 14.76 -33.08 16.70
N GLU A 907 13.57 -32.61 17.04
CA GLU A 907 12.84 -33.18 18.17
C GLU A 907 12.70 -34.67 17.85
N LYS A 908 13.30 -35.53 18.69
CA LYS A 908 13.07 -36.96 18.58
C LYS A 908 11.58 -37.15 18.74
N ALA A 909 10.91 -37.55 17.65
CA ALA A 909 9.50 -37.92 17.71
C ALA A 909 9.31 -38.82 18.93
N ALA A 910 8.43 -38.43 19.84
CA ALA A 910 8.19 -39.19 21.06
C ALA A 910 7.97 -40.66 20.65
N PRO A 911 8.68 -41.64 21.25
CA PRO A 911 8.56 -43.03 20.87
C PRO A 911 7.09 -43.46 21.04
N GLY A 912 6.37 -43.62 19.92
CA GLY A 912 4.93 -43.89 19.90
C GLY A 912 4.09 -42.88 19.12
N ALA A 913 4.61 -41.71 18.77
CA ALA A 913 3.96 -40.86 17.77
C ALA A 913 4.07 -41.59 16.43
N PRO A 914 2.96 -41.97 15.77
CA PRO A 914 3.03 -42.63 14.48
C PRO A 914 3.83 -41.70 13.57
N ALA A 915 4.96 -42.18 13.04
CA ALA A 915 5.61 -41.52 11.93
C ALA A 915 4.49 -41.25 10.92
N GLN A 916 4.32 -40.00 10.48
CA GLN A 916 3.46 -39.64 9.35
C GLN A 916 4.03 -40.30 8.08
N ARG A 917 4.12 -41.63 8.05
CA ARG A 917 4.14 -42.43 6.85
C ARG A 917 2.75 -42.27 6.29
N GLY A 918 2.68 -41.57 5.15
CA GLY A 918 1.49 -41.07 4.48
C GLY A 918 0.22 -41.80 4.88
N ALA A 919 -0.74 -41.01 5.41
CA ALA A 919 -2.09 -41.44 5.69
C ALA A 919 -2.63 -42.22 4.47
N ARG A 920 -2.54 -43.54 4.55
CA ARG A 920 -3.07 -44.46 3.55
C ARG A 920 -4.58 -44.26 3.53
N GLY A 921 -5.11 -44.14 2.32
CA GLY A 921 -6.52 -43.88 2.05
C GLY A 921 -7.48 -44.69 2.91
N ALA A 922 -8.09 -44.02 3.87
CA ALA A 922 -9.46 -44.29 4.22
C ALA A 922 -10.31 -43.38 3.35
N SER A 923 -11.01 -43.99 2.40
CA SER A 923 -11.97 -43.39 1.50
C SER A 923 -12.90 -42.46 2.27
N ARG A 924 -13.00 -41.20 1.82
CA ARG A 924 -13.89 -40.15 2.33
C ARG A 924 -15.38 -40.42 2.04
N GLU A 925 -15.77 -41.68 1.83
CA GLU A 925 -17.06 -42.04 1.22
C GLU A 925 -18.12 -42.54 2.21
N THR A 926 -17.82 -42.59 3.51
CA THR A 926 -18.82 -42.93 4.55
C THR A 926 -18.76 -42.07 5.81
N ALA A 927 -18.09 -40.91 5.78
CA ALA A 927 -18.20 -39.94 6.88
C ALA A 927 -19.59 -39.29 6.84
N ALA A 928 -20.42 -39.59 7.85
CA ALA A 928 -21.72 -38.99 8.04
C ALA A 928 -21.63 -37.44 8.02
N PRO A 929 -22.55 -36.74 7.34
CA PRO A 929 -22.57 -35.28 7.32
C PRO A 929 -22.88 -34.79 8.75
N GLY A 930 -21.87 -34.28 9.46
CA GLY A 930 -22.07 -33.68 10.79
C GLY A 930 -20.89 -33.73 11.78
N ALA A 931 -19.81 -34.47 11.50
CA ALA A 931 -18.63 -34.45 12.38
C ALA A 931 -17.75 -33.22 12.08
N PRO A 932 -17.48 -32.34 13.07
CA PRO A 932 -16.57 -31.22 12.87
C PRO A 932 -15.16 -31.76 12.54
N PRO A 933 -14.43 -31.14 11.61
CA PRO A 933 -13.08 -31.56 11.26
C PRO A 933 -12.20 -31.53 12.51
N GLU A 934 -11.52 -32.64 12.83
CA GLU A 934 -10.46 -32.65 13.85
C GLU A 934 -9.43 -31.58 13.48
N THR A 935 -9.39 -30.53 14.28
CA THR A 935 -8.51 -29.39 14.07
C THR A 935 -7.07 -29.83 14.30
N ALA A 936 -6.28 -29.86 13.23
CA ALA A 936 -4.85 -30.09 13.31
C ALA A 936 -4.25 -29.11 14.34
N VAL A 937 -3.49 -29.65 15.30
CA VAL A 937 -2.80 -28.82 16.31
C VAL A 937 -1.91 -27.82 15.56
N PRO A 938 -2.09 -26.50 15.75
CA PRO A 938 -1.34 -25.50 15.03
C PRO A 938 0.15 -25.66 15.32
N ALA A 939 0.97 -25.60 14.27
CA ALA A 939 2.42 -25.65 14.40
C ALA A 939 2.90 -24.53 15.34
N LYS A 940 3.79 -24.86 16.27
CA LYS A 940 4.38 -23.86 17.18
C LYS A 940 5.09 -22.78 16.34
N ALA A 941 4.73 -21.52 16.57
CA ALA A 941 5.35 -20.40 15.88
C ALA A 941 6.88 -20.40 16.09
N PRO A 942 7.67 -20.11 15.05
CA PRO A 942 9.12 -20.02 15.18
C PRO A 942 9.54 -18.93 16.17
N PRO A 943 10.63 -19.14 16.93
CA PRO A 943 11.11 -18.15 17.88
C PRO A 943 11.62 -16.89 17.16
N LEU A 944 11.39 -15.71 17.75
CA LEU A 944 12.07 -14.48 17.35
C LEU A 944 13.58 -14.60 17.61
N LEU A 945 14.38 -13.94 16.77
CA LEU A 945 15.82 -13.85 17.02
C LEU A 945 16.10 -13.03 18.30
N PRO A 946 17.09 -13.43 19.12
CA PRO A 946 17.43 -12.69 20.33
C PRO A 946 18.10 -11.35 20.02
N LEU A 947 18.12 -10.45 21.01
CA LEU A 947 18.76 -9.14 20.94
C LEU A 947 20.30 -9.22 20.91
N ASP A 948 20.86 -10.24 21.55
CA ASP A 948 22.32 -10.41 21.70
C ASP A 948 22.91 -11.32 20.63
N GLY A 949 24.22 -11.27 20.44
CA GLY A 949 24.97 -12.12 19.49
C GLY A 949 24.85 -11.67 18.03
N TRP A 950 24.64 -10.37 17.84
CA TRP A 950 24.79 -9.70 16.55
C TRP A 950 26.14 -9.02 16.48
N GLU A 951 26.82 -9.20 15.36
CA GLU A 951 28.13 -8.61 15.12
C GLU A 951 28.05 -7.61 13.99
N ILE A 952 28.73 -6.48 14.13
CA ILE A 952 28.87 -5.53 13.02
C ILE A 952 29.70 -6.19 11.93
N ALA A 953 29.11 -6.29 10.75
CA ALA A 953 29.74 -6.81 9.54
C ALA A 953 29.90 -5.67 8.52
N PRO A 954 30.80 -5.81 7.52
CA PRO A 954 30.91 -4.86 6.42
C PRO A 954 29.57 -4.71 5.70
N ASN A 955 29.29 -3.52 5.19
CA ASN A 955 28.09 -3.30 4.39
C ASN A 955 28.29 -3.86 2.98
N VAL A 956 28.32 -5.18 2.88
CA VAL A 956 28.66 -5.91 1.65
C VAL A 956 27.74 -5.58 0.49
N ARG A 957 26.50 -5.11 0.71
CA ARG A 957 25.61 -4.68 -0.37
C ARG A 957 25.95 -3.29 -0.89
N ALA A 958 26.23 -2.33 -0.01
CA ALA A 958 26.64 -0.98 -0.42
C ALA A 958 28.07 -0.99 -1.00
N GLU A 959 28.97 -1.73 -0.34
CA GLU A 959 30.40 -1.76 -0.59
C GLU A 959 30.84 -2.89 -1.53
N LEU A 960 29.92 -3.60 -2.19
CA LEU A 960 30.24 -4.80 -2.97
C LEU A 960 31.33 -4.57 -4.02
N THR A 961 31.29 -3.41 -4.69
CA THR A 961 32.30 -3.00 -5.69
C THR A 961 33.57 -2.45 -5.06
N ARG A 962 33.64 -2.28 -3.75
CA ARG A 962 34.81 -1.76 -3.01
C ARG A 962 35.60 -2.88 -2.32
N LEU A 963 34.97 -4.04 -2.16
CA LEU A 963 35.59 -5.21 -1.54
C LEU A 963 36.78 -5.73 -2.35
N PRO A 964 37.89 -6.11 -1.70
CA PRO A 964 39.03 -6.73 -2.37
C PRO A 964 38.71 -8.16 -2.83
N ALA A 965 39.53 -8.68 -3.74
CA ALA A 965 39.51 -10.11 -4.07
C ALA A 965 39.94 -10.96 -2.86
N CYS A 966 39.30 -12.10 -2.66
CA CYS A 966 39.66 -13.03 -1.60
C CYS A 966 41.04 -13.69 -1.83
N PRO A 967 41.76 -14.06 -0.76
CA PRO A 967 42.91 -14.96 -0.88
C PRO A 967 42.46 -16.35 -1.35
N ALA A 968 43.40 -17.17 -1.81
CA ALA A 968 43.13 -18.51 -2.35
C ALA A 968 42.36 -19.46 -1.40
N ARG A 969 42.45 -19.23 -0.08
CA ARG A 969 41.69 -19.93 0.96
C ARG A 969 40.90 -18.91 1.77
N PRO A 970 39.75 -18.43 1.25
CA PRO A 970 38.97 -17.44 1.96
C PRO A 970 38.44 -18.00 3.28
N ARG A 971 38.41 -17.15 4.31
CA ARG A 971 37.80 -17.45 5.61
C ARG A 971 36.40 -16.84 5.68
N GLY A 972 35.59 -17.31 6.62
CA GLY A 972 34.28 -16.74 6.91
C GLY A 972 33.11 -17.34 6.13
N ALA A 973 31.92 -16.87 6.45
CA ALA A 973 30.66 -17.30 5.87
C ALA A 973 30.55 -16.86 4.41
N ARG A 974 30.02 -17.73 3.55
CA ARG A 974 29.81 -17.49 2.12
C ARG A 974 28.43 -16.92 1.88
N PHE A 975 28.32 -15.83 1.14
CA PHE A 975 27.07 -15.21 0.71
C PHE A 975 27.06 -15.06 -0.81
N VAL A 976 25.88 -15.09 -1.43
CA VAL A 976 25.72 -14.80 -2.86
C VAL A 976 24.83 -13.57 -3.00
N LEU A 977 25.39 -12.49 -3.52
CA LEU A 977 24.77 -11.17 -3.59
C LEU A 977 24.76 -10.66 -5.02
N ASP A 978 23.73 -9.92 -5.41
CA ASP A 978 23.65 -9.33 -6.75
C ASP A 978 23.64 -7.80 -6.74
N ARG A 979 23.98 -7.23 -7.89
CA ARG A 979 23.86 -5.81 -8.23
C ARG A 979 23.26 -5.68 -9.62
N ALA A 980 22.39 -4.69 -9.76
CA ALA A 980 21.83 -4.28 -11.05
C ALA A 980 22.87 -3.62 -11.98
N SER A 981 24.01 -3.15 -11.45
CA SER A 981 25.10 -2.67 -12.29
C SER A 981 26.47 -2.79 -11.61
N ALA A 982 27.53 -2.91 -12.40
CA ALA A 982 28.91 -2.84 -11.93
C ALA A 982 29.84 -2.26 -12.99
N ALA A 983 30.87 -1.54 -12.56
CA ALA A 983 31.93 -1.08 -13.46
C ALA A 983 32.83 -2.26 -13.86
N ALA A 984 33.17 -2.34 -15.14
CA ALA A 984 34.09 -3.31 -15.68
C ALA A 984 35.14 -2.65 -16.58
N THR A 985 36.26 -3.32 -16.78
CA THR A 985 37.29 -2.95 -17.74
C THR A 985 37.73 -4.21 -18.46
N LEU A 986 37.51 -4.27 -19.77
CA LEU A 986 37.87 -5.40 -20.60
C LEU A 986 38.96 -4.99 -21.58
N ASP A 987 40.10 -5.67 -21.54
CA ASP A 987 41.25 -5.38 -22.41
C ASP A 987 41.67 -3.90 -22.37
N GLY A 988 41.61 -3.30 -21.18
CA GLY A 988 41.94 -1.88 -20.94
C GLY A 988 40.83 -0.88 -21.32
N ARG A 989 39.68 -1.33 -21.83
CA ARG A 989 38.53 -0.48 -22.19
C ARG A 989 37.47 -0.51 -21.11
N GLY A 990 36.96 0.66 -20.74
CA GLY A 990 35.81 0.75 -19.82
C GLY A 990 34.57 0.09 -20.40
N ALA A 991 33.86 -0.66 -19.56
CA ALA A 991 32.60 -1.33 -19.87
C ALA A 991 31.67 -1.28 -18.66
N THR A 992 30.38 -1.53 -18.88
CA THR A 992 29.38 -1.63 -17.82
C THR A 992 28.84 -3.05 -17.77
N ALA A 993 28.67 -3.60 -16.58
CA ALA A 993 27.91 -4.82 -16.39
C ALA A 993 26.44 -4.45 -16.10
N SER A 994 25.49 -4.99 -16.86
CA SER A 994 24.04 -4.79 -16.65
C SER A 994 23.48 -5.62 -15.50
N THR A 995 24.24 -6.62 -15.04
CA THR A 995 23.94 -7.45 -13.89
C THR A 995 25.23 -8.11 -13.44
N ALA A 996 25.49 -8.15 -12.14
CA ALA A 996 26.62 -8.87 -11.58
C ALA A 996 26.22 -9.61 -10.30
N VAL A 997 26.61 -10.88 -10.21
CA VAL A 997 26.42 -11.76 -9.05
C VAL A 997 27.79 -12.03 -8.43
N TYR A 998 27.90 -11.81 -7.12
CA TYR A 998 29.12 -11.87 -6.33
C TYR A 998 29.01 -13.00 -5.30
N ASP A 999 30.03 -13.83 -5.25
CA ASP A 999 30.28 -14.78 -4.15
C ASP A 999 31.19 -14.08 -3.14
N VAL A 1000 30.63 -13.69 -2.00
CA VAL A 1000 31.30 -12.89 -0.97
C VAL A 1000 31.60 -13.73 0.26
N ARG A 1001 32.74 -13.46 0.89
CA ARG A 1001 33.16 -14.08 2.13
C ARG A 1001 33.20 -13.03 3.22
N VAL A 1002 32.53 -13.30 4.34
CA VAL A 1002 32.43 -12.36 5.47
C VAL A 1002 32.94 -13.05 6.73
N SER A 1003 33.93 -12.41 7.38
CA SER A 1003 34.58 -12.91 8.59
C SER A 1003 34.74 -11.75 9.58
N GLY A 1004 33.80 -11.61 10.52
CA GLY A 1004 33.76 -10.46 11.42
C GLY A 1004 33.61 -9.15 10.64
N ARG A 1005 34.58 -8.24 10.80
CA ARG A 1005 34.62 -6.94 10.11
C ARG A 1005 35.32 -6.95 8.75
N ASP A 1006 35.75 -8.12 8.28
CA ASP A 1006 36.39 -8.25 6.97
C ASP A 1006 35.44 -8.90 5.96
N ALA A 1007 35.46 -8.41 4.73
CA ALA A 1007 34.78 -9.04 3.60
C ALA A 1007 35.63 -9.01 2.33
N CYS A 1008 35.47 -10.03 1.49
CA CYS A 1008 36.16 -10.11 0.20
C CYS A 1008 35.30 -10.82 -0.85
N VAL A 1009 35.58 -10.57 -2.13
CA VAL A 1009 34.92 -11.21 -3.27
C VAL A 1009 35.71 -12.44 -3.71
N ALA A 1010 35.11 -13.61 -3.57
CA ALA A 1010 35.69 -14.88 -4.02
C ALA A 1010 35.42 -15.13 -5.50
N LYS A 1011 34.19 -14.85 -5.96
CA LYS A 1011 33.78 -15.04 -7.37
C LYS A 1011 32.88 -13.92 -7.83
N ILE A 1012 32.85 -13.68 -9.13
CA ILE A 1012 31.97 -12.72 -9.78
C ILE A 1012 31.51 -13.27 -11.14
N ALA A 1013 30.21 -13.20 -11.41
CA ALA A 1013 29.62 -13.47 -12.72
C ALA A 1013 28.90 -12.20 -13.18
N ALA A 1014 29.23 -11.70 -14.36
CA ALA A 1014 28.72 -10.42 -14.86
C ALA A 1014 28.27 -10.54 -16.32
N LEU A 1015 27.15 -9.89 -16.65
CA LEU A 1015 26.70 -9.66 -18.03
C LEU A 1015 27.23 -8.31 -18.47
N ILE A 1016 28.06 -8.28 -19.51
CA ILE A 1016 28.72 -7.07 -19.98
C ILE A 1016 27.90 -6.46 -21.10
N GLU A 1017 27.59 -5.18 -20.97
CA GLU A 1017 27.03 -4.40 -22.05
C GLU A 1017 28.16 -3.87 -22.94
N PRO A 1018 28.05 -4.11 -24.27
CA PRO A 1018 28.84 -3.38 -25.24
C PRO A 1018 28.76 -1.89 -24.97
N SER A 1019 29.90 -1.23 -24.80
CA SER A 1019 29.94 0.22 -24.82
C SER A 1019 29.38 0.65 -26.18
N ARG A 1020 28.21 1.32 -26.21
CA ARG A 1020 27.62 1.84 -27.46
C ARG A 1020 28.72 2.58 -28.19
N ARG A 1021 29.16 2.04 -29.34
CA ARG A 1021 30.27 2.58 -30.12
C ARG A 1021 30.00 4.06 -30.40
N THR A 1022 30.60 4.93 -29.61
CA THR A 1022 30.72 6.35 -29.93
C THR A 1022 31.84 6.40 -30.96
N GLU A 1023 31.45 6.49 -32.24
CA GLU A 1023 32.29 6.78 -33.41
C GLU A 1023 33.67 6.10 -33.44
N ALA A 1024 33.69 4.78 -33.63
CA ALA A 1024 34.93 4.13 -34.09
C ALA A 1024 35.08 4.33 -35.61
N PRO A 1025 36.28 4.69 -36.13
CA PRO A 1025 36.50 4.90 -37.56
C PRO A 1025 36.21 3.62 -38.36
N PRO A 1026 35.63 3.74 -39.57
CA PRO A 1026 35.08 2.62 -40.36
C PRO A 1026 36.11 1.59 -40.87
N SER A 1027 37.39 1.73 -40.55
CA SER A 1027 38.48 0.87 -41.05
C SER A 1027 38.93 -0.24 -40.07
N ALA A 1028 38.37 -0.32 -38.86
CA ALA A 1028 38.70 -1.41 -37.95
C ALA A 1028 38.08 -2.74 -38.41
N ARG A 1029 38.91 -3.69 -38.84
CA ARG A 1029 38.48 -5.08 -39.12
C ARG A 1029 37.64 -5.61 -37.95
N PRO A 1030 36.52 -6.32 -38.19
CA PRO A 1030 35.75 -6.94 -37.11
C PRO A 1030 36.67 -7.90 -36.36
N GLY A 1031 37.18 -7.44 -35.22
CA GLY A 1031 37.95 -8.25 -34.29
C GLY A 1031 37.07 -9.37 -33.75
N ALA A 1032 37.72 -10.40 -33.22
CA ALA A 1032 37.04 -11.51 -32.55
C ALA A 1032 35.92 -10.97 -31.64
N GLY A 1033 34.71 -11.54 -31.72
CA GLY A 1033 33.47 -10.93 -31.23
C GLY A 1033 33.41 -10.50 -29.76
N GLU A 1034 32.39 -9.73 -29.42
CA GLU A 1034 32.35 -8.96 -28.18
C GLU A 1034 32.12 -9.85 -26.94
N ILE A 1035 32.85 -9.58 -25.85
CA ILE A 1035 32.67 -10.27 -24.57
C ILE A 1035 31.39 -9.73 -23.94
N ALA A 1036 30.32 -10.53 -24.00
CA ALA A 1036 29.00 -10.19 -23.47
C ALA A 1036 28.75 -10.79 -22.07
N PHE A 1037 29.65 -11.65 -21.57
CA PHE A 1037 29.64 -12.11 -20.18
C PHE A 1037 31.05 -12.46 -19.67
N VAL A 1038 31.21 -12.41 -18.35
CA VAL A 1038 32.43 -12.82 -17.64
C VAL A 1038 32.05 -13.65 -16.41
N ARG A 1039 32.79 -14.73 -16.15
CA ARG A 1039 32.77 -15.49 -14.89
C ARG A 1039 34.19 -15.61 -14.37
N ALA A 1040 34.44 -15.08 -13.18
CA ALA A 1040 35.76 -15.08 -12.56
C ALA A 1040 35.69 -15.68 -11.15
N ASP A 1041 36.50 -16.71 -10.92
CA ASP A 1041 36.87 -17.23 -9.61
C ASP A 1041 38.19 -16.56 -9.21
N LEU A 1042 38.08 -15.44 -8.50
CA LEU A 1042 39.20 -14.57 -8.13
C LEU A 1042 40.13 -15.26 -7.14
N ALA A 1043 39.57 -16.05 -6.23
CA ALA A 1043 40.34 -16.83 -5.26
C ALA A 1043 41.16 -17.93 -5.96
N ALA A 1044 40.59 -18.61 -6.97
CA ALA A 1044 41.29 -19.62 -7.75
C ALA A 1044 42.08 -19.07 -8.95
N GLN A 1045 42.04 -17.76 -9.20
CA GLN A 1045 42.64 -17.10 -10.36
C GLN A 1045 42.22 -17.73 -11.71
N ARG A 1046 40.94 -18.07 -11.84
CA ARG A 1046 40.37 -18.62 -13.08
C ARG A 1046 39.26 -17.71 -13.59
N ALA A 1047 39.29 -17.37 -14.87
CA ALA A 1047 38.18 -16.66 -15.48
C ALA A 1047 37.93 -17.09 -16.92
N GLU A 1048 36.66 -16.99 -17.31
CA GLU A 1048 36.18 -17.23 -18.67
C GLU A 1048 35.18 -16.15 -19.07
N GLY A 1049 35.06 -15.90 -20.36
CA GLY A 1049 34.08 -14.99 -20.92
C GLY A 1049 33.97 -15.14 -22.43
N GLY A 1050 32.91 -14.60 -23.02
CA GLY A 1050 32.66 -14.71 -24.45
C GLY A 1050 31.33 -14.09 -24.86
N GLU A 1051 30.87 -14.43 -26.05
CA GLU A 1051 29.55 -14.03 -26.56
C GLU A 1051 28.41 -14.71 -25.79
N ARG A 1052 27.23 -14.08 -25.79
CA ARG A 1052 26.01 -14.68 -25.20
C ARG A 1052 25.31 -15.57 -26.23
N GLY A 1053 24.67 -16.61 -25.70
CA GLY A 1053 23.81 -17.51 -26.45
C GLY A 1053 24.51 -18.51 -27.39
N ILE A 1054 23.72 -19.32 -28.08
CA ILE A 1054 24.16 -20.41 -28.97
C ILE A 1054 24.47 -19.97 -30.41
N GLY A 1055 24.39 -18.66 -30.70
CA GLY A 1055 24.56 -18.07 -32.04
C GLY A 1055 23.33 -18.23 -32.94
N GLU A 1056 23.06 -17.26 -33.82
CA GLU A 1056 21.88 -17.24 -34.71
C GLU A 1056 21.76 -18.47 -35.65
N GLY A 1057 22.86 -19.21 -35.86
CA GLY A 1057 22.90 -20.39 -36.72
C GLY A 1057 22.10 -21.59 -36.23
N ALA A 1058 21.70 -21.66 -34.95
CA ALA A 1058 20.97 -22.81 -34.40
C ALA A 1058 19.44 -22.74 -34.64
N GLY A 1059 18.88 -21.55 -34.90
CA GLY A 1059 17.43 -21.33 -35.00
C GLY A 1059 16.77 -21.72 -36.33
N ARG A 1060 17.55 -22.02 -37.39
CA ARG A 1060 17.01 -22.34 -38.74
C ARG A 1060 16.74 -23.82 -39.01
N LEU A 1061 16.75 -24.68 -37.99
CA LEU A 1061 16.45 -26.12 -38.13
C LEU A 1061 14.94 -26.46 -38.10
N GLY A 1062 14.05 -25.48 -38.32
CA GLY A 1062 12.60 -25.67 -38.46
C GLY A 1062 12.13 -26.26 -39.81
N GLY A 1063 13.02 -26.90 -40.58
CA GLY A 1063 12.66 -27.62 -41.80
C GLY A 1063 12.36 -29.09 -41.50
N THR A 1064 11.17 -29.54 -41.84
CA THR A 1064 10.73 -30.94 -41.72
C THR A 1064 11.58 -31.87 -42.58
N ALA A 1065 12.71 -32.33 -42.07
CA ALA A 1065 13.50 -33.41 -42.67
C ALA A 1065 13.81 -34.47 -41.60
N ARG A 1066 13.12 -35.60 -41.69
CA ARG A 1066 13.42 -36.83 -40.94
C ARG A 1066 14.78 -37.36 -41.40
N GLY A 1067 15.85 -36.96 -40.74
CA GLY A 1067 17.19 -37.51 -40.91
C GLY A 1067 17.91 -37.55 -39.57
N ALA A 1068 18.14 -38.74 -39.05
CA ALA A 1068 18.81 -38.95 -37.76
C ALA A 1068 20.27 -38.49 -37.83
N VAL A 1069 20.58 -37.36 -37.19
CA VAL A 1069 21.95 -36.96 -36.87
C VAL A 1069 22.02 -36.70 -35.38
N ARG A 1070 22.66 -37.61 -34.64
CA ARG A 1070 23.20 -37.34 -33.30
C ARG A 1070 24.36 -36.35 -33.45
N GLY A 1071 24.04 -35.09 -33.74
CA GLY A 1071 25.01 -34.01 -33.76
C GLY A 1071 25.13 -33.44 -32.35
N THR A 1072 26.28 -33.61 -31.72
CA THR A 1072 26.70 -32.76 -30.61
C THR A 1072 26.56 -31.32 -31.07
N VAL A 1073 25.67 -30.54 -30.46
CA VAL A 1073 25.61 -29.09 -30.65
C VAL A 1073 26.92 -28.54 -30.10
N THR A 1074 27.96 -28.49 -30.93
CA THR A 1074 29.18 -27.76 -30.62
C THR A 1074 28.82 -26.29 -30.75
N ALA A 1075 28.45 -25.66 -29.64
CA ALA A 1075 28.35 -24.22 -29.55
C ALA A 1075 29.70 -23.65 -30.02
N ARG A 1076 29.78 -23.16 -31.26
CA ARG A 1076 30.98 -22.53 -31.85
C ARG A 1076 31.13 -21.08 -31.36
N GLY A 1077 30.66 -20.76 -30.16
CA GLY A 1077 31.02 -19.53 -29.49
C GLY A 1077 32.45 -19.66 -28.96
N THR A 1078 33.34 -18.76 -29.35
CA THR A 1078 34.74 -18.80 -28.88
C THR A 1078 34.80 -18.27 -27.44
N ALA A 1079 34.56 -19.13 -26.45
CA ALA A 1079 34.91 -18.80 -25.07
C ALA A 1079 36.41 -18.46 -25.01
N ARG A 1080 36.76 -17.43 -24.25
CA ARG A 1080 38.14 -16.93 -24.12
C ARG A 1080 38.65 -17.18 -22.72
N ARG A 1081 39.95 -17.43 -22.62
CA ARG A 1081 40.66 -17.42 -21.34
C ARG A 1081 40.84 -15.97 -20.91
N LEU A 1082 40.34 -15.64 -19.72
CA LEU A 1082 40.49 -14.31 -19.13
C LEU A 1082 41.39 -14.39 -17.90
N ALA A 1083 42.13 -13.31 -17.64
CA ALA A 1083 42.74 -13.04 -16.35
C ALA A 1083 42.03 -11.83 -15.74
N CYS A 1084 41.34 -12.04 -14.61
CA CYS A 1084 40.50 -11.02 -13.98
C CYS A 1084 41.01 -10.64 -12.58
N SER A 1085 40.85 -9.38 -12.21
CA SER A 1085 41.17 -8.81 -10.90
C SER A 1085 40.20 -7.68 -10.51
N LEU A 1086 40.33 -7.17 -9.29
CA LEU A 1086 39.54 -6.04 -8.76
C LEU A 1086 40.46 -4.87 -8.35
N PRO A 1087 41.10 -4.18 -9.31
CA PRO A 1087 41.93 -3.01 -9.02
C PRO A 1087 41.07 -1.86 -8.47
N VAL A 1088 41.70 -1.02 -7.65
CA VAL A 1088 41.10 0.27 -7.24
C VAL A 1088 40.98 1.15 -8.47
N ARG A 1089 39.81 1.73 -8.68
CA ARG A 1089 39.57 2.68 -9.77
C ARG A 1089 40.35 3.96 -9.45
N PRO A 1090 41.16 4.46 -10.40
CA PRO A 1090 41.92 5.70 -10.21
C PRO A 1090 41.01 6.92 -10.05
#